data_AF-A0A537ZDL3-F1
#
_entry.id   AF-A0A537ZDL3-F1
#
_cell.length_a   1.000
_cell.length_b   1.000
_cell.length_c   1.000
_cell.angle_alpha   90.00
_cell.angle_beta   90.00
_cell.angle_gamma   90.00
#
_symmetry.space_group_name_H-M   'P 1'
#
loop_
_entity.id
_entity.type
_entity.pdbx_description
1 polymer ?
#
loop_
_entity_poly.entity_id
_entity_poly.type
_entity_poly.pdbx_seq_one_letter_code
_entity_poly.pdbx_strand_id
1 'polypeptide(L)'
;MRRIVLVTAVLAATCVAPAYSSAARDDCAQGEHCPKKSKPKRHRAPKGHRADGNLKDWRGTPTYIAGQSITSRGEFIYTDYLFDDYGPDLNGHIDQPAFRSALAPTRGDYRYPKDDPRYANNGADLREFRIAADKKTVHLLIGLETMTRKDAAVAMIAFDTDHSDHSSMLGGNWPDGAGIHTPGPETFVTTWGTGSRLTSALPNGKNWKLRTAVNLAENTIEVDIPRKALGPAAPTSRVWVVTGLNDGHGKFAQQTQGATAVFDTAFQTQHYTRFTGGGWNDDDQATRLATGDISGFDGSFSMSRLLAGKSDPRPPIQPGRYTRIFRSAKNYGEGIALKDPTAGGSIGGDQTPEFKSPWQEYALYIPKGYDPRHPNVFTLDGHSLDSSYLEYFTVAPNQQVQLGDQRRSIIITPLSRGTDTWYIDSGLIDTIEAWNDARRHYPIDDNRTFITGYSMGGYMTYRLGLLMPDRFSKASVYVGPPIYQLWPYPLPPVPADHFTAIGNTNEIVDNAHDLPYEINHGNADELVPVAGVQRQVDTFQAAGNAYVFYRHSANDHLAFILNDEWSHTRDFLGTAPRVKNPIEVVYKRYPAMDLPQDGLRFDSAYWVSGIGVRGSQTDTSNFGEVRATTFGFGGHRTKPQQELPVPVSGPVSPGIKFEQRQVAGAAIVKRNGFEATLTKLDHITFDVGRMGLSAGGPISIHVVSDGVSTLNLLGRFPSSASAAGGAVSHRIAGGLAVTVPGGTHDVTVTP
;
A
#
# COMPACT_ATOMS: atom_id res chain seq x y z
N MET A 1 29.61 -11.55 -28.65
CA MET A 1 30.39 -10.33 -29.01
C MET A 1 29.57 -9.45 -29.93
N ARG A 2 29.04 -8.33 -29.42
CA ARG A 2 28.77 -7.09 -30.16
C ARG A 2 28.67 -5.98 -29.11
N ARG A 3 29.63 -5.05 -29.20
CA ARG A 3 29.89 -3.95 -28.27
C ARG A 3 28.79 -2.89 -28.38
N ILE A 4 28.35 -2.32 -27.26
CA ILE A 4 27.64 -1.05 -27.23
C ILE A 4 28.48 -0.07 -26.41
N VAL A 5 28.69 1.10 -27.03
CA VAL A 5 29.64 2.15 -26.71
C VAL A 5 29.02 3.11 -25.71
N LEU A 6 29.76 3.39 -24.62
CA LEU A 6 29.52 4.48 -23.68
C LEU A 6 29.67 5.84 -24.39
N VAL A 7 28.72 6.75 -24.19
CA VAL A 7 28.90 8.17 -24.52
C VAL A 7 28.64 9.00 -23.27
N THR A 8 29.73 9.55 -22.74
CA THR A 8 29.79 10.51 -21.65
C THR A 8 29.58 11.91 -22.23
N ALA A 9 28.65 12.70 -21.68
CA ALA A 9 28.52 14.13 -22.01
C ALA A 9 28.58 14.96 -20.73
N VAL A 10 29.63 15.78 -20.65
CA VAL A 10 29.89 16.81 -19.64
C VAL A 10 29.10 18.06 -20.03
N LEU A 11 28.32 18.62 -19.10
CA LEU A 11 27.88 20.01 -19.17
C LEU A 11 28.01 20.68 -17.80
N ALA A 12 28.98 21.58 -17.72
CA ALA A 12 29.10 22.56 -16.67
C ALA A 12 28.17 23.75 -17.01
N ALA A 13 27.32 24.16 -16.07
CA ALA A 13 26.63 25.43 -16.11
C ALA A 13 26.63 26.05 -14.71
N THR A 14 27.43 27.10 -14.58
CA THR A 14 27.42 28.05 -13.47
C THR A 14 26.17 28.91 -13.54
N CYS A 15 25.43 29.04 -12.44
CA CYS A 15 24.45 30.11 -12.27
C CYS A 15 24.45 30.64 -10.83
N VAL A 16 24.55 31.96 -10.76
CA VAL A 16 24.71 32.84 -9.60
C VAL A 16 23.38 32.96 -8.85
N ALA A 17 23.41 32.88 -7.53
CA ALA A 17 22.27 33.11 -6.65
C ALA A 17 21.99 34.63 -6.46
N PRO A 18 20.73 35.08 -6.41
CA PRO A 18 20.37 36.33 -5.76
C PRO A 18 19.85 36.06 -4.35
N ALA A 19 20.41 36.81 -3.38
CA ALA A 19 19.91 36.91 -2.03
C ALA A 19 18.64 37.77 -2.00
N TYR A 20 17.56 37.28 -1.37
CA TYR A 20 16.45 38.12 -0.94
C TYR A 20 16.00 37.73 0.47
N SER A 21 16.06 38.71 1.38
CA SER A 21 15.65 38.61 2.78
C SER A 21 14.13 38.55 2.90
N SER A 22 13.60 37.61 3.67
CA SER A 22 12.20 37.61 4.10
C SER A 22 12.06 38.40 5.42
N ALA A 23 11.48 39.59 5.34
CA ALA A 23 10.90 40.26 6.50
C ALA A 23 9.41 39.90 6.56
N ALA A 24 9.04 38.94 7.42
CA ALA A 24 7.65 38.67 7.73
C ALA A 24 7.11 39.79 8.64
N ARG A 25 6.09 40.51 8.17
CA ARG A 25 5.25 41.37 9.00
C ARG A 25 4.07 40.54 9.51
N ASP A 26 3.98 40.45 10.83
CA ASP A 26 2.80 39.95 11.54
C ASP A 26 1.72 41.05 11.52
N ASP A 27 0.56 40.79 10.90
CA ASP A 27 -0.65 41.59 11.11
C ASP A 27 -1.80 40.64 11.48
N CYS A 28 -2.19 40.68 12.75
CA CYS A 28 -3.41 40.08 13.26
C CYS A 28 -4.42 41.21 13.51
N ALA A 29 -5.44 41.32 12.67
CA ALA A 29 -6.52 42.29 12.82
C ALA A 29 -7.48 41.85 13.93
N GLN A 30 -8.03 42.85 14.63
CA GLN A 30 -8.72 42.71 15.91
C GLN A 30 -10.09 42.03 15.80
N GLY A 31 -10.39 41.18 16.79
CA GLY A 31 -11.76 40.80 17.12
C GLY A 31 -12.08 39.31 17.09
N GLU A 32 -11.28 38.44 17.72
CA GLU A 32 -11.71 37.21 18.41
C GLU A 32 -10.48 36.53 19.08
N HIS A 33 -10.72 35.77 20.16
CA HIS A 33 -9.75 35.30 21.16
C HIS A 33 -8.46 34.65 20.61
N CYS A 34 -7.28 35.29 20.78
CA CYS A 34 -5.99 34.62 20.66
C CYS A 34 -5.76 33.67 21.86
N PRO A 35 -5.41 32.38 21.64
CA PRO A 35 -5.08 31.47 22.73
C PRO A 35 -3.78 31.91 23.41
N LYS A 36 -3.83 32.10 24.74
CA LYS A 36 -2.65 32.41 25.56
C LYS A 36 -1.61 31.31 25.36
N LYS A 37 -0.41 31.68 24.85
CA LYS A 37 0.77 30.81 24.77
C LYS A 37 1.05 30.22 26.16
N SER A 38 0.67 28.96 26.37
CA SER A 38 1.08 28.21 27.56
C SER A 38 2.60 28.10 27.54
N LYS A 39 3.27 28.54 28.61
CA LYS A 39 4.72 28.37 28.79
C LYS A 39 5.07 26.89 28.55
N PRO A 40 6.14 26.58 27.79
CA PRO A 40 6.53 25.19 27.59
C PRO A 40 6.81 24.57 28.95
N LYS A 41 6.03 23.53 29.30
CA LYS A 41 6.35 22.68 30.43
C LYS A 41 7.76 22.14 30.18
N ARG A 42 8.71 22.45 31.05
CA ARG A 42 10.02 21.79 31.06
C ARG A 42 9.75 20.31 31.23
N HIS A 43 9.79 19.55 30.13
CA HIS A 43 9.77 18.11 30.18
C HIS A 43 11.00 17.67 30.98
N ARG A 44 10.77 17.02 32.13
CA ARG A 44 11.83 16.33 32.86
C ARG A 44 12.55 15.40 31.88
N ALA A 45 13.88 15.45 31.88
CA ALA A 45 14.70 14.53 31.11
C ALA A 45 14.27 13.08 31.41
N PRO A 46 14.00 12.26 30.40
CA PRO A 46 13.66 10.86 30.60
C PRO A 46 14.78 10.10 31.33
N LYS A 47 14.42 9.04 32.05
CA LYS A 47 15.38 7.97 32.40
C LYS A 47 15.99 7.44 31.10
N GLY A 48 17.30 7.23 31.06
CA GLY A 48 18.03 6.77 29.86
C GLY A 48 17.56 5.40 29.36
N HIS A 49 17.98 5.03 28.15
CA HIS A 49 17.67 3.74 27.55
C HIS A 49 18.14 2.58 28.44
N ARG A 50 17.48 1.42 28.37
CA ARG A 50 17.92 0.24 29.11
C ARG A 50 17.33 -1.04 28.52
N ALA A 51 18.17 -2.05 28.33
CA ALA A 51 17.71 -3.39 27.98
C ALA A 51 16.86 -4.04 29.10
N ASP A 52 15.55 -3.84 29.04
CA ASP A 52 14.57 -4.36 30.00
C ASP A 52 13.21 -4.76 29.41
N GLY A 53 13.07 -4.69 28.08
CA GLY A 53 11.92 -5.11 27.29
C GLY A 53 10.85 -4.03 27.17
N ASN A 54 11.02 -2.86 27.80
CA ASN A 54 10.05 -1.78 27.76
C ASN A 54 10.47 -0.68 26.77
N LEU A 55 9.88 -0.74 25.57
CA LEU A 55 10.28 0.12 24.44
C LEU A 55 9.90 1.61 24.56
N LYS A 56 9.36 2.06 25.69
CA LYS A 56 8.88 3.46 25.89
C LYS A 56 10.00 4.50 25.93
N ASP A 57 11.23 4.07 26.18
CA ASP A 57 12.43 4.89 26.19
C ASP A 57 12.95 5.20 24.78
N TRP A 58 12.71 4.29 23.80
CA TRP A 58 12.88 4.51 22.37
C TRP A 58 11.78 5.41 21.80
N ARG A 59 12.17 6.56 21.27
CA ARG A 59 11.25 7.63 20.81
C ARG A 59 11.66 8.26 19.51
N GLY A 60 12.82 7.90 18.98
CA GLY A 60 13.24 8.27 17.65
C GLY A 60 12.21 7.78 16.62
N THR A 61 12.02 8.59 15.60
CA THR A 61 11.03 8.30 14.54
C THR A 61 11.77 7.90 13.26
N PRO A 62 11.55 6.69 12.73
CA PRO A 62 12.21 6.22 11.50
C PRO A 62 11.73 6.98 10.26
N THR A 63 12.39 6.72 9.14
CA THR A 63 11.97 7.20 7.81
C THR A 63 10.70 6.51 7.33
N TYR A 64 10.49 5.25 7.76
CA TYR A 64 9.48 4.32 7.22
C TYR A 64 9.67 4.02 5.73
N ILE A 65 10.88 4.26 5.24
CA ILE A 65 11.33 3.89 3.89
C ILE A 65 12.44 2.88 4.09
N ALA A 66 12.27 1.69 3.53
CA ALA A 66 13.24 0.61 3.63
C ALA A 66 14.59 1.00 3.00
N GLY A 67 15.67 0.42 3.51
CA GLY A 67 17.04 0.72 3.11
C GLY A 67 17.55 2.10 3.57
N GLN A 68 16.81 2.83 4.40
CA GLN A 68 17.20 4.17 4.85
C GLN A 68 17.53 4.24 6.34
N SER A 69 18.50 5.11 6.64
CA SER A 69 18.89 5.45 8.01
C SER A 69 18.57 6.91 8.36
N ILE A 70 18.28 7.18 9.63
CA ILE A 70 18.11 8.54 10.17
C ILE A 70 18.58 8.63 11.62
N THR A 71 19.19 9.74 12.02
CA THR A 71 19.33 10.07 13.45
C THR A 71 18.07 10.80 13.91
N SER A 72 17.37 10.31 14.93
CA SER A 72 16.17 10.95 15.46
C SER A 72 16.18 10.88 16.98
N ARG A 73 16.16 12.04 17.64
CA ARG A 73 16.13 12.19 19.11
C ARG A 73 17.25 11.45 19.85
N GLY A 74 18.44 11.37 19.25
CA GLY A 74 19.59 10.67 19.81
C GLY A 74 19.65 9.18 19.49
N GLU A 75 18.77 8.68 18.64
CA GLU A 75 18.77 7.31 18.13
C GLU A 75 19.20 7.32 16.66
N PHE A 76 20.23 6.56 16.29
CA PHE A 76 20.45 6.17 14.90
C PHE A 76 19.50 5.02 14.60
N ILE A 77 18.70 5.13 13.56
CA ILE A 77 17.66 4.17 13.20
C ILE A 77 17.83 3.78 11.75
N TYR A 78 17.91 2.49 11.49
CA TYR A 78 17.84 1.88 10.16
C TYR A 78 16.50 1.15 10.02
N THR A 79 15.83 1.36 8.89
CA THR A 79 14.61 0.65 8.51
C THR A 79 14.95 -0.29 7.38
N ASP A 80 14.70 -1.58 7.57
CA ASP A 80 15.05 -2.60 6.58
C ASP A 80 13.94 -2.82 5.55
N TYR A 81 14.20 -3.71 4.60
CA TYR A 81 13.15 -4.34 3.79
C TYR A 81 12.44 -5.41 4.62
N LEU A 82 11.21 -5.75 4.28
CA LEU A 82 10.50 -6.83 4.96
C LEU A 82 10.45 -8.03 4.03
N PHE A 83 10.43 -9.22 4.63
CA PHE A 83 10.28 -10.49 3.94
C PHE A 83 11.35 -10.74 2.89
N ASP A 84 12.59 -10.25 3.11
CA ASP A 84 13.73 -10.36 2.19
C ASP A 84 14.84 -11.30 2.70
N ASP A 85 14.56 -12.05 3.77
CA ASP A 85 15.47 -12.91 4.51
C ASP A 85 15.80 -14.27 3.84
N TYR A 86 15.97 -14.29 2.52
CA TYR A 86 16.20 -15.50 1.74
C TYR A 86 17.66 -15.97 1.71
N GLY A 87 18.57 -15.33 2.43
CA GLY A 87 19.96 -15.75 2.57
C GLY A 87 20.79 -15.67 1.27
N PRO A 88 21.93 -16.38 1.18
CA PRO A 88 22.80 -16.37 0.01
C PRO A 88 22.18 -16.99 -1.25
N ASP A 89 22.69 -16.61 -2.42
CA ASP A 89 22.47 -17.30 -3.70
C ASP A 89 23.59 -18.34 -3.92
N LEU A 90 23.42 -19.57 -3.41
CA LEU A 90 24.46 -20.60 -3.52
C LEU A 90 24.48 -21.33 -4.87
N ASN A 91 23.35 -21.33 -5.59
CA ASN A 91 23.18 -22.11 -6.80
C ASN A 91 23.31 -21.28 -8.10
N GLY A 92 23.29 -19.95 -8.00
CA GLY A 92 23.43 -19.00 -9.11
C GLY A 92 22.15 -18.77 -9.93
N HIS A 93 21.01 -19.31 -9.48
CA HIS A 93 19.71 -19.26 -10.13
C HIS A 93 18.71 -18.40 -9.33
N ILE A 94 17.56 -18.14 -9.94
CA ILE A 94 16.40 -17.59 -9.23
C ILE A 94 15.59 -18.76 -8.67
N ASP A 95 15.07 -18.59 -7.46
CA ASP A 95 14.33 -19.62 -6.74
C ASP A 95 12.93 -19.17 -6.37
N GLN A 96 12.08 -20.13 -5.99
CA GLN A 96 10.72 -19.87 -5.53
C GLN A 96 10.70 -19.80 -4.01
N PRO A 97 10.05 -18.79 -3.40
CA PRO A 97 9.92 -18.76 -1.94
C PRO A 97 9.10 -19.97 -1.45
N ALA A 98 9.06 -20.17 -0.12
CA ALA A 98 8.33 -21.28 0.47
C ALA A 98 6.80 -21.19 0.28
N PHE A 99 6.31 -19.99 -0.06
CA PHE A 99 4.91 -19.67 -0.32
C PHE A 99 4.69 -19.42 -1.82
N ARG A 100 3.44 -19.17 -2.20
CA ARG A 100 3.05 -19.04 -3.60
C ARG A 100 3.54 -17.69 -4.15
N SER A 101 4.45 -17.70 -5.14
CA SER A 101 5.00 -16.44 -5.70
C SER A 101 5.72 -16.66 -7.05
N ALA A 102 5.09 -17.40 -7.97
CA ALA A 102 5.68 -17.78 -9.25
C ALA A 102 6.24 -16.60 -10.09
N LEU A 103 5.67 -15.40 -9.93
CA LEU A 103 6.04 -14.18 -10.65
C LEU A 103 6.85 -13.17 -9.80
N ALA A 104 7.14 -13.50 -8.55
CA ALA A 104 8.08 -12.77 -7.71
C ALA A 104 9.04 -13.77 -7.03
N PRO A 105 10.00 -14.33 -7.80
CA PRO A 105 11.00 -15.24 -7.28
C PRO A 105 11.98 -14.52 -6.34
N THR A 106 12.71 -15.32 -5.57
CA THR A 106 13.80 -14.88 -4.69
C THR A 106 15.14 -15.13 -5.36
N ARG A 107 16.15 -14.33 -5.02
CA ARG A 107 17.55 -14.58 -5.37
C ARG A 107 18.22 -15.49 -4.36
N GLY A 108 17.91 -15.31 -3.08
CA GLY A 108 18.41 -16.18 -2.02
C GLY A 108 17.73 -17.55 -2.05
N ASP A 109 18.52 -18.60 -1.80
CA ASP A 109 18.07 -19.99 -1.83
C ASP A 109 17.93 -20.63 -0.44
N TYR A 110 17.99 -19.82 0.63
CA TYR A 110 17.76 -20.33 1.99
C TYR A 110 16.29 -20.51 2.27
N ARG A 111 15.97 -21.65 2.87
CA ARG A 111 14.63 -21.96 3.34
C ARG A 111 14.72 -22.33 4.81
N TYR A 112 13.70 -21.91 5.54
CA TYR A 112 13.61 -22.20 6.97
C TYR A 112 13.54 -23.71 7.24
N PRO A 113 14.16 -24.19 8.33
CA PRO A 113 13.90 -25.52 8.82
C PRO A 113 12.39 -25.72 9.08
N LYS A 114 11.91 -26.95 8.89
CA LYS A 114 10.51 -27.34 9.16
C LYS A 114 10.21 -27.37 10.68
N ASP A 115 10.19 -26.19 11.29
CA ASP A 115 9.80 -25.91 12.68
C ASP A 115 9.05 -24.58 12.69
N ASP A 116 7.88 -24.56 12.03
CA ASP A 116 7.01 -23.38 11.95
C ASP A 116 6.68 -22.78 13.33
N PRO A 117 6.46 -23.57 14.41
CA PRO A 117 6.26 -23.02 15.76
C PRO A 117 7.49 -22.31 16.35
N ARG A 118 8.65 -22.32 15.68
CA ARG A 118 9.87 -21.63 16.10
C ARG A 118 10.26 -20.51 15.13
N TYR A 119 10.12 -20.71 13.83
CA TYR A 119 10.60 -19.74 12.85
C TYR A 119 9.51 -19.09 12.01
N ALA A 120 8.34 -19.75 11.86
CA ALA A 120 7.21 -19.27 11.06
C ALA A 120 7.59 -18.70 9.69
N ASN A 121 8.61 -19.29 9.04
CA ASN A 121 9.13 -18.93 7.72
C ASN A 121 9.59 -17.48 7.54
N ASN A 122 9.88 -16.74 8.62
CA ASN A 122 10.35 -15.35 8.55
C ASN A 122 11.12 -14.90 9.82
N GLY A 123 11.63 -15.87 10.59
CA GLY A 123 12.12 -15.66 11.96
C GLY A 123 13.46 -14.95 12.08
N ALA A 124 14.13 -14.64 10.98
CA ALA A 124 15.41 -13.94 10.92
C ALA A 124 15.32 -12.57 10.21
N ASP A 125 14.23 -12.29 9.50
CA ASP A 125 13.91 -11.02 8.85
C ASP A 125 14.04 -9.83 9.81
N LEU A 126 15.04 -8.98 9.54
CA LEU A 126 15.29 -7.75 10.27
C LEU A 126 14.28 -6.71 9.78
N ARG A 127 13.59 -6.06 10.71
CA ARG A 127 12.66 -4.96 10.41
C ARG A 127 13.30 -3.60 10.67
N GLU A 128 14.01 -3.50 11.79
CA GLU A 128 14.54 -2.24 12.27
C GLU A 128 15.75 -2.45 13.17
N PHE A 129 16.76 -1.61 13.01
CA PHE A 129 17.90 -1.55 13.93
C PHE A 129 18.06 -0.15 14.51
N ARG A 130 18.33 -0.05 15.82
CA ARG A 130 18.60 1.22 16.49
C ARG A 130 19.84 1.20 17.36
N ILE A 131 20.55 2.34 17.38
CA ILE A 131 21.64 2.64 18.32
C ILE A 131 21.31 3.92 19.08
N ALA A 132 21.33 3.86 20.40
CA ALA A 132 21.34 5.02 21.28
C ALA A 132 22.56 4.98 22.22
N ALA A 133 22.90 6.10 22.84
CA ALA A 133 24.03 6.13 23.77
C ALA A 133 23.82 7.11 24.93
N ASP A 134 24.35 6.72 26.09
CA ASP A 134 24.57 7.60 27.23
C ASP A 134 26.05 7.64 27.63
N LYS A 135 26.37 8.34 28.72
CA LYS A 135 27.77 8.53 29.16
C LYS A 135 28.53 7.22 29.38
N LYS A 136 27.84 6.14 29.76
CA LYS A 136 28.40 4.85 30.18
C LYS A 136 28.04 3.69 29.26
N THR A 137 26.95 3.77 28.52
CA THR A 137 26.35 2.64 27.82
C THR A 137 25.97 3.01 26.38
N VAL A 138 26.17 2.08 25.46
CA VAL A 138 25.56 2.07 24.14
C VAL A 138 24.43 1.06 24.16
N HIS A 139 23.27 1.45 23.67
CA HIS A 139 22.04 0.66 23.70
C HIS A 139 21.67 0.28 22.27
N LEU A 140 21.35 -0.99 22.07
CA LEU A 140 20.89 -1.51 20.80
C LEU A 140 19.43 -1.93 20.92
N LEU A 141 18.66 -1.69 19.87
CA LEU A 141 17.36 -2.32 19.62
C LEU A 141 17.43 -3.04 18.28
N ILE A 142 17.13 -4.33 18.27
CA ILE A 142 16.99 -5.15 17.08
C ILE A 142 15.51 -5.54 17.00
N GLY A 143 14.80 -5.05 16.00
CA GLY A 143 13.43 -5.44 15.71
C GLY A 143 13.40 -6.41 14.55
N LEU A 144 12.83 -7.59 14.76
CA LEU A 144 12.58 -8.58 13.71
C LEU A 144 11.13 -8.46 13.26
N GLU A 145 10.87 -8.91 12.05
CA GLU A 145 9.50 -8.98 11.54
C GLU A 145 8.71 -10.08 12.23
N THR A 146 9.35 -11.23 12.49
CA THR A 146 8.75 -12.36 13.19
C THR A 146 9.56 -12.81 14.40
N MET A 147 8.91 -13.07 15.54
CA MET A 147 9.55 -13.65 16.72
C MET A 147 8.60 -14.51 17.55
N THR A 148 8.46 -15.78 17.16
CA THR A 148 7.61 -16.73 17.91
C THR A 148 8.24 -17.21 19.23
N ARG A 149 9.57 -17.20 19.33
CA ARG A 149 10.33 -17.57 20.54
C ARG A 149 11.48 -16.61 20.79
N LYS A 150 11.80 -16.38 22.08
CA LYS A 150 12.85 -15.46 22.51
C LYS A 150 14.25 -15.84 22.04
N ASP A 151 14.45 -17.09 21.64
CA ASP A 151 15.74 -17.64 21.25
C ASP A 151 15.73 -18.25 19.84
N ALA A 152 14.74 -17.93 19.01
CA ALA A 152 14.65 -18.43 17.64
C ALA A 152 15.77 -17.86 16.75
N ALA A 153 15.93 -16.54 16.77
CA ALA A 153 16.91 -15.83 15.97
C ALA A 153 18.22 -15.58 16.72
N VAL A 154 19.28 -15.33 15.96
CA VAL A 154 20.52 -14.71 16.42
C VAL A 154 20.81 -13.50 15.54
N ALA A 155 21.29 -12.41 16.15
CA ALA A 155 21.75 -11.22 15.46
C ALA A 155 23.20 -10.92 15.86
N MET A 156 24.01 -10.47 14.92
CA MET A 156 25.36 -9.99 15.16
C MET A 156 25.51 -8.54 14.68
N ILE A 157 26.04 -7.70 15.55
CA ILE A 157 26.33 -6.30 15.28
C ILE A 157 27.84 -6.11 15.34
N ALA A 158 28.46 -5.75 14.22
CA ALA A 158 29.89 -5.48 14.14
C ALA A 158 30.12 -3.97 14.13
N PHE A 159 31.05 -3.49 14.97
CA PHE A 159 31.44 -2.09 15.05
C PHE A 159 32.87 -1.91 14.57
N ASP A 160 33.05 -0.92 13.70
CA ASP A 160 34.34 -0.31 13.42
C ASP A 160 34.34 1.12 13.95
N THR A 161 35.09 1.33 15.04
CA THR A 161 35.11 2.59 15.77
C THR A 161 36.37 3.40 15.51
N ASP A 162 37.46 2.78 15.05
CA ASP A 162 38.75 3.45 14.87
C ASP A 162 39.21 3.57 13.40
N HIS A 163 38.43 3.04 12.45
CA HIS A 163 38.70 2.99 11.00
C HIS A 163 40.00 2.27 10.64
N SER A 164 40.53 1.46 11.54
CA SER A 164 41.70 0.62 11.28
C SER A 164 41.25 -0.76 10.84
N ASP A 165 42.02 -1.40 9.95
CA ASP A 165 41.66 -2.75 9.50
C ASP A 165 42.13 -3.81 10.49
N HIS A 166 41.19 -4.35 11.26
CA HIS A 166 41.42 -5.44 12.22
C HIS A 166 40.97 -6.82 11.70
N SER A 167 40.57 -6.93 10.42
CA SER A 167 39.95 -8.14 9.85
C SER A 167 40.81 -9.41 9.97
N SER A 168 42.13 -9.27 9.91
CA SER A 168 43.07 -10.40 10.06
C SER A 168 43.16 -10.96 11.48
N MET A 169 42.74 -10.21 12.51
CA MET A 169 42.96 -10.56 13.92
C MET A 169 42.04 -11.66 14.45
N LEU A 170 40.95 -11.98 13.75
CA LEU A 170 40.03 -13.08 14.07
C LEU A 170 40.08 -14.24 13.05
N GLY A 171 41.16 -14.31 12.25
CA GLY A 171 41.28 -15.34 11.21
C GLY A 171 40.44 -15.04 9.96
N GLY A 172 40.09 -13.78 9.71
CA GLY A 172 39.44 -13.31 8.49
C GLY A 172 37.91 -13.37 8.50
N ASN A 173 37.29 -14.21 9.33
CA ASN A 173 35.83 -14.34 9.44
C ASN A 173 35.29 -13.72 10.74
N TRP A 174 34.04 -13.28 10.69
CA TRP A 174 33.29 -12.90 11.88
C TRP A 174 33.12 -14.09 12.84
N PRO A 175 33.04 -13.84 14.16
CA PRO A 175 32.92 -14.89 15.17
C PRO A 175 31.57 -15.63 15.13
N ASP A 176 31.39 -16.60 16.02
CA ASP A 176 30.12 -17.30 16.27
C ASP A 176 29.44 -17.96 15.06
N GLY A 177 30.22 -18.33 14.04
CA GLY A 177 29.76 -19.19 12.95
C GLY A 177 28.93 -18.48 11.88
N ALA A 178 28.92 -17.15 11.84
CA ALA A 178 28.17 -16.40 10.82
C ALA A 178 28.64 -16.70 9.39
N GLY A 179 29.93 -17.03 9.19
CA GLY A 179 30.46 -17.40 7.88
C GLY A 179 30.56 -16.24 6.89
N ILE A 180 30.77 -15.02 7.41
CA ILE A 180 30.92 -13.78 6.65
C ILE A 180 32.17 -13.02 7.08
N HIS A 181 32.58 -12.03 6.29
CA HIS A 181 33.75 -11.20 6.53
C HIS A 181 33.58 -9.78 5.97
N THR A 182 34.29 -8.83 6.60
CA THR A 182 34.46 -7.45 6.13
C THR A 182 35.79 -6.90 6.65
N PRO A 183 36.40 -5.92 5.95
CA PRO A 183 37.52 -5.15 6.49
C PRO A 183 37.04 -4.13 7.53
N GLY A 184 37.79 -3.97 8.63
CA GLY A 184 37.50 -2.96 9.65
C GLY A 184 37.13 -3.52 11.04
N PRO A 185 35.95 -4.14 11.24
CA PRO A 185 35.37 -4.30 12.57
C PRO A 185 36.28 -4.97 13.60
N GLU A 186 36.42 -4.33 14.76
CA GLU A 186 37.18 -4.81 15.90
C GLU A 186 36.31 -5.31 17.05
N THR A 187 35.00 -5.04 17.02
CA THR A 187 34.07 -5.43 18.10
C THR A 187 32.78 -6.02 17.53
N PHE A 188 32.38 -7.18 18.05
CA PHE A 188 31.21 -7.94 17.61
C PHE A 188 30.29 -8.19 18.80
N VAL A 189 29.02 -7.89 18.64
CA VAL A 189 27.97 -8.14 19.63
C VAL A 189 26.99 -9.16 19.05
N THR A 190 27.02 -10.38 19.58
CA THR A 190 26.12 -11.46 19.17
C THR A 190 25.04 -11.62 20.23
N THR A 191 23.77 -11.59 19.85
CA THR A 191 22.61 -11.76 20.73
C THR A 191 21.64 -12.78 20.14
N TRP A 192 21.13 -13.68 20.97
CA TRP A 192 20.13 -14.70 20.60
C TRP A 192 18.88 -14.57 21.48
N GLY A 193 18.60 -13.32 21.90
CA GLY A 193 17.47 -12.89 22.72
C GLY A 193 17.50 -13.36 24.18
N THR A 194 17.74 -14.64 24.47
CA THR A 194 17.91 -15.13 25.86
C THR A 194 19.31 -14.89 26.43
N GLY A 195 20.24 -14.46 25.59
CA GLY A 195 21.58 -14.07 25.99
C GLY A 195 22.30 -13.27 24.91
N SER A 196 23.45 -12.73 25.29
CA SER A 196 24.32 -11.99 24.39
C SER A 196 25.76 -12.05 24.86
N ARG A 197 26.67 -11.84 23.91
CA ARG A 197 28.11 -11.74 24.13
C ARG A 197 28.73 -10.62 23.30
N LEU A 198 29.79 -10.03 23.84
CA LEU A 198 30.71 -9.17 23.10
C LEU A 198 32.02 -9.90 22.89
N THR A 199 32.48 -9.98 21.65
CA THR A 199 33.78 -10.50 21.22
C THR A 199 34.58 -9.33 20.65
N SER A 200 35.83 -9.13 21.09
CA SER A 200 36.68 -8.02 20.61
C SER A 200 38.02 -8.54 20.12
N ALA A 201 38.45 -8.04 18.96
CA ALA A 201 39.75 -8.25 18.37
C ALA A 201 40.86 -7.38 19.00
N LEU A 202 40.49 -6.43 19.89
CA LEU A 202 41.44 -5.50 20.52
C LEU A 202 42.39 -6.22 21.50
N PRO A 203 43.62 -5.70 21.73
CA PRO A 203 44.55 -6.25 22.71
C PRO A 203 43.91 -6.32 24.11
N ASN A 204 43.84 -7.53 24.70
CA ASN A 204 43.09 -7.90 25.91
C ASN A 204 41.58 -8.08 25.76
N GLY A 205 41.10 -8.38 24.55
CA GLY A 205 39.73 -8.77 24.27
C GLY A 205 39.20 -9.81 25.26
N LYS A 206 38.10 -9.48 25.93
CA LYS A 206 37.38 -10.39 26.84
C LYS A 206 36.02 -10.67 26.24
N ASN A 207 35.52 -11.89 26.43
CA ASN A 207 34.12 -12.19 26.18
C ASN A 207 33.29 -11.59 27.32
N TRP A 208 32.43 -10.62 27.02
CA TRP A 208 31.53 -10.03 28.01
C TRP A 208 30.13 -10.58 27.82
N LYS A 209 29.52 -11.10 28.88
CA LYS A 209 28.07 -11.27 28.90
C LYS A 209 27.44 -9.88 29.03
N LEU A 210 26.55 -9.53 28.12
CA LEU A 210 25.85 -8.25 28.16
C LEU A 210 24.47 -8.39 28.78
N ARG A 211 23.87 -7.27 29.16
CA ARG A 211 22.47 -7.25 29.55
C ARG A 211 21.63 -7.29 28.28
N THR A 212 20.67 -8.21 28.25
CA THR A 212 19.72 -8.39 27.15
C THR A 212 18.31 -8.49 27.69
N ALA A 213 17.36 -7.98 26.92
CA ALA A 213 15.94 -8.18 27.15
C ALA A 213 15.22 -8.42 25.83
N VAL A 214 14.07 -9.10 25.89
CA VAL A 214 13.24 -9.40 24.73
C VAL A 214 11.82 -8.95 25.00
N ASN A 215 11.23 -8.29 24.02
CA ASN A 215 9.79 -8.04 23.96
C ASN A 215 9.19 -8.81 22.78
N LEU A 216 8.55 -9.95 23.11
CA LEU A 216 7.89 -10.82 22.13
C LEU A 216 6.64 -10.19 21.49
N ALA A 217 6.02 -9.18 22.13
CA ALA A 217 4.82 -8.57 21.58
C ALA A 217 5.12 -7.57 20.45
N GLU A 218 6.37 -7.11 20.36
CA GLU A 218 6.84 -6.15 19.35
C GLU A 218 8.01 -6.71 18.52
N ASN A 219 8.34 -7.99 18.72
CA ASN A 219 9.42 -8.72 18.07
C ASN A 219 10.78 -8.01 18.20
N THR A 220 11.17 -7.62 19.42
CA THR A 220 12.42 -6.86 19.65
C THR A 220 13.36 -7.48 20.68
N ILE A 221 14.65 -7.26 20.47
CA ILE A 221 15.76 -7.58 21.36
C ILE A 221 16.49 -6.30 21.72
N GLU A 222 16.70 -6.04 23.01
CA GLU A 222 17.54 -4.95 23.49
C GLU A 222 18.86 -5.46 24.04
N VAL A 223 19.94 -4.71 23.82
CA VAL A 223 21.27 -5.03 24.36
C VAL A 223 21.96 -3.78 24.90
N ASP A 224 22.47 -3.85 26.14
CA ASP A 224 23.29 -2.77 26.74
C ASP A 224 24.78 -3.13 26.70
N ILE A 225 25.56 -2.31 26.00
CA ILE A 225 27.00 -2.44 25.85
C ILE A 225 27.70 -1.38 26.70
N PRO A 226 28.61 -1.75 27.63
CA PRO A 226 29.45 -0.76 28.30
C PRO A 226 30.26 0.02 27.27
N ARG A 227 30.12 1.35 27.19
CA ARG A 227 30.75 2.17 26.15
C ARG A 227 32.28 2.02 26.09
N LYS A 228 32.91 1.78 27.24
CA LYS A 228 34.36 1.50 27.32
C LYS A 228 34.81 0.22 26.60
N ALA A 229 33.88 -0.71 26.32
CA ALA A 229 34.16 -1.97 25.64
C ALA A 229 34.25 -1.80 24.11
N LEU A 230 33.72 -0.71 23.55
CA LEU A 230 33.82 -0.38 22.13
C LEU A 230 35.13 0.36 21.78
N GLY A 231 36.02 0.62 22.75
CA GLY A 231 37.26 1.37 22.48
C GLY A 231 37.05 2.88 22.21
N PRO A 232 38.11 3.58 21.78
CA PRO A 232 38.03 4.98 21.37
C PRO A 232 37.25 5.11 20.05
N ALA A 233 36.20 5.93 20.04
CA ALA A 233 35.41 6.18 18.85
C ALA A 233 35.93 7.38 18.04
N ALA A 234 36.17 7.16 16.76
CA ALA A 234 36.31 8.19 15.74
C ALA A 234 35.04 9.07 15.68
N PRO A 235 35.09 10.26 15.03
CA PRO A 235 33.94 11.16 14.93
C PRO A 235 32.67 10.50 14.35
N THR A 236 32.87 9.57 13.42
CA THR A 236 31.88 8.64 12.89
C THR A 236 32.40 7.22 13.05
N SER A 237 31.50 6.28 13.34
CA SER A 237 31.79 4.84 13.43
C SER A 237 30.96 4.11 12.38
N ARG A 238 31.50 3.00 11.86
CA ARG A 238 30.77 2.10 10.96
C ARG A 238 30.13 0.97 11.76
N VAL A 239 29.00 0.48 11.27
CA VAL A 239 28.27 -0.62 11.88
C VAL A 239 27.68 -1.51 10.81
N TRP A 240 27.73 -2.82 11.03
CA TRP A 240 27.04 -3.81 10.22
C TRP A 240 26.11 -4.62 11.13
N VAL A 241 25.00 -5.10 10.58
CA VAL A 241 24.05 -5.95 11.31
C VAL A 241 23.65 -7.09 10.40
N VAL A 242 23.71 -8.30 10.94
CA VAL A 242 23.22 -9.51 10.26
C VAL A 242 22.38 -10.34 11.21
N THR A 243 21.44 -11.09 10.64
CA THR A 243 20.52 -11.97 11.38
C THR A 243 20.52 -13.37 10.77
N GLY A 244 20.16 -14.34 11.59
CA GLY A 244 20.07 -15.74 11.21
C GLY A 244 19.42 -16.57 12.31
N LEU A 245 19.54 -17.89 12.21
CA LEU A 245 18.91 -18.80 13.18
C LEU A 245 19.87 -19.16 14.30
N ASN A 246 19.37 -19.19 15.54
CA ASN A 246 20.17 -19.60 16.69
C ASN A 246 20.30 -21.13 16.74
N ASP A 247 21.53 -21.63 16.84
CA ASP A 247 21.88 -23.05 16.95
C ASP A 247 21.54 -23.69 18.31
N GLY A 248 21.00 -22.91 19.25
CA GLY A 248 20.71 -23.34 20.63
C GLY A 248 21.86 -23.07 21.60
N HIS A 249 23.01 -22.63 21.11
CA HIS A 249 24.21 -22.30 21.87
C HIS A 249 24.66 -20.83 21.67
N GLY A 250 23.77 -20.01 21.11
CA GLY A 250 23.98 -18.59 20.86
C GLY A 250 24.85 -18.29 19.64
N LYS A 251 25.04 -19.27 18.76
CA LYS A 251 25.77 -19.12 17.49
C LYS A 251 24.80 -19.23 16.31
N PHE A 252 25.30 -18.88 15.14
CA PHE A 252 24.52 -19.03 13.91
C PHE A 252 24.44 -20.50 13.49
N ALA A 253 23.23 -20.95 13.15
CA ALA A 253 22.97 -22.26 12.58
C ALA A 253 23.12 -22.22 11.06
N GLN A 254 24.13 -22.90 10.53
CA GLN A 254 24.30 -23.08 9.09
C GLN A 254 23.17 -23.93 8.51
N GLN A 255 22.58 -23.47 7.41
CA GLN A 255 21.60 -24.26 6.64
C GLN A 255 22.30 -25.17 5.64
N THR A 256 23.38 -24.67 5.03
CA THR A 256 24.23 -25.41 4.10
C THR A 256 25.65 -25.45 4.62
N GLN A 257 26.24 -26.65 4.67
CA GLN A 257 27.58 -26.84 5.20
C GLN A 257 28.61 -26.02 4.41
N GLY A 258 29.38 -25.20 5.12
CA GLY A 258 30.46 -24.39 4.53
C GLY A 258 30.02 -23.06 3.91
N ALA A 259 28.71 -22.80 3.84
CA ALA A 259 28.17 -21.50 3.45
C ALA A 259 28.06 -20.56 4.66
N THR A 260 27.70 -19.30 4.40
CA THR A 260 27.26 -18.35 5.44
C THR A 260 26.07 -18.92 6.22
N ALA A 261 25.85 -18.49 7.46
CA ALA A 261 24.68 -18.86 8.26
C ALA A 261 23.67 -17.70 8.40
N VAL A 262 23.92 -16.62 7.67
CA VAL A 262 23.12 -15.39 7.67
C VAL A 262 21.96 -15.52 6.69
N PHE A 263 20.78 -15.10 7.15
CA PHE A 263 19.57 -15.00 6.33
C PHE A 263 19.40 -13.58 5.78
N ASP A 264 19.79 -12.58 6.57
CA ASP A 264 19.47 -11.18 6.27
C ASP A 264 20.52 -10.20 6.82
N THR A 265 20.68 -9.05 6.15
CA THR A 265 21.69 -8.02 6.44
C THR A 265 21.14 -6.61 6.31
N ALA A 266 21.38 -5.79 7.33
CA ALA A 266 21.07 -4.37 7.30
C ALA A 266 21.94 -3.61 6.30
N PHE A 267 21.49 -2.38 6.02
CA PHE A 267 22.15 -1.37 5.18
C PHE A 267 22.34 -1.79 3.73
N GLN A 268 21.57 -2.77 3.28
CA GLN A 268 21.52 -3.08 1.86
C GLN A 268 20.92 -1.91 1.07
N THR A 269 21.41 -1.74 -0.15
CA THR A 269 20.95 -0.69 -1.07
C THR A 269 20.08 -1.28 -2.15
N GLN A 270 19.05 -0.53 -2.53
CA GLN A 270 18.08 -0.99 -3.50
C GLN A 270 18.67 -1.15 -4.91
N HIS A 271 18.51 -2.34 -5.49
CA HIS A 271 18.81 -2.62 -6.89
C HIS A 271 17.65 -3.37 -7.54
N TYR A 272 17.00 -2.75 -8.53
CA TYR A 272 15.96 -3.40 -9.32
C TYR A 272 16.54 -3.90 -10.63
N THR A 273 16.62 -5.21 -10.79
CA THR A 273 17.03 -5.83 -12.05
C THR A 273 15.80 -6.29 -12.82
N ARG A 274 15.70 -5.95 -14.11
CA ARG A 274 14.53 -6.34 -14.91
C ARG A 274 14.60 -7.84 -15.18
N PHE A 275 13.55 -8.59 -14.84
CA PHE A 275 13.40 -10.05 -15.07
C PHE A 275 14.35 -11.00 -14.32
N THR A 276 15.38 -10.52 -13.62
CA THR A 276 16.44 -11.38 -13.08
C THR A 276 16.47 -11.48 -11.56
N GLY A 277 15.49 -10.88 -10.88
CA GLY A 277 15.38 -10.86 -9.42
C GLY A 277 14.62 -9.63 -8.90
N GLY A 278 14.69 -9.40 -7.59
CA GLY A 278 14.25 -8.16 -6.94
C GLY A 278 12.77 -8.11 -6.58
N GLY A 279 12.07 -9.25 -6.62
CA GLY A 279 10.67 -9.36 -6.17
C GLY A 279 10.49 -9.07 -4.68
N TRP A 280 11.58 -9.18 -3.91
CA TRP A 280 11.60 -8.96 -2.46
C TRP A 280 12.77 -8.07 -2.00
N ASN A 281 13.48 -7.40 -2.91
CA ASN A 281 14.72 -6.65 -2.62
C ASN A 281 15.89 -7.51 -2.06
N ASP A 282 15.98 -8.81 -2.38
CA ASP A 282 17.03 -9.69 -1.86
C ASP A 282 18.23 -9.91 -2.81
N ASP A 283 18.25 -9.28 -4.00
CA ASP A 283 19.24 -9.57 -5.05
C ASP A 283 20.71 -9.32 -4.64
N ASP A 284 21.03 -8.10 -4.21
CA ASP A 284 22.41 -7.74 -3.81
C ASP A 284 22.77 -8.44 -2.50
N GLN A 285 21.82 -8.50 -1.55
CA GLN A 285 21.94 -9.28 -0.32
C GLN A 285 22.38 -10.72 -0.59
N ALA A 286 21.61 -11.47 -1.38
CA ALA A 286 21.88 -12.87 -1.68
C ALA A 286 23.23 -13.04 -2.39
N THR A 287 23.56 -12.15 -3.31
CA THR A 287 24.85 -12.17 -4.04
C THR A 287 26.04 -11.95 -3.10
N ARG A 288 25.95 -11.01 -2.15
CA ARG A 288 27.01 -10.72 -1.17
C ARG A 288 27.15 -11.81 -0.13
N LEU A 289 26.02 -12.35 0.33
CA LEU A 289 26.00 -13.46 1.27
C LEU A 289 26.60 -14.74 0.65
N ALA A 290 26.42 -14.96 -0.66
CA ALA A 290 27.00 -16.11 -1.36
C ALA A 290 28.53 -16.13 -1.34
N THR A 291 29.18 -14.97 -1.40
CA THR A 291 30.64 -14.85 -1.29
C THR A 291 31.12 -14.69 0.16
N GLY A 292 30.20 -14.38 1.07
CA GLY A 292 30.47 -14.03 2.45
C GLY A 292 31.03 -12.61 2.65
N ASP A 293 31.20 -11.82 1.58
CA ASP A 293 31.74 -10.45 1.64
C ASP A 293 30.58 -9.43 1.68
N ILE A 294 30.33 -8.89 2.87
CA ILE A 294 29.31 -7.85 3.10
C ILE A 294 29.92 -6.46 3.29
N SER A 295 31.13 -6.22 2.77
CA SER A 295 31.86 -4.95 2.94
C SER A 295 31.10 -3.72 2.45
N GLY A 296 30.14 -3.89 1.53
CA GLY A 296 29.28 -2.82 1.01
C GLY A 296 28.06 -2.47 1.87
N PHE A 297 27.79 -3.21 2.96
CA PHE A 297 26.57 -3.06 3.77
C PHE A 297 26.86 -2.45 5.15
N ASP A 298 27.66 -1.39 5.18
CA ASP A 298 27.94 -0.63 6.41
C ASP A 298 26.99 0.56 6.58
N GLY A 299 26.49 0.73 7.80
CA GLY A 299 25.86 1.96 8.27
C GLY A 299 26.88 2.88 8.93
N SER A 300 26.64 4.20 8.87
CA SER A 300 27.50 5.18 9.55
C SER A 300 26.71 6.00 10.59
N PHE A 301 27.25 6.08 11.81
CA PHE A 301 26.63 6.86 12.89
C PHE A 301 27.67 7.69 13.65
N SER A 302 27.22 8.71 14.39
CA SER A 302 28.11 9.52 15.23
C SER A 302 27.71 9.43 16.70
N MET A 303 28.61 8.89 17.52
CA MET A 303 28.45 8.79 18.96
C MET A 303 28.12 10.14 19.62
N SER A 304 28.79 11.22 19.16
CA SER A 304 28.58 12.57 19.70
C SER A 304 27.14 13.07 19.49
N ARG A 305 26.52 12.69 18.36
CA ARG A 305 25.15 13.07 18.00
C ARG A 305 24.13 12.31 18.84
N LEU A 306 24.37 11.01 19.07
CA LEU A 306 23.54 10.18 19.95
C LEU A 306 23.54 10.74 21.38
N LEU A 307 24.72 10.98 21.95
CA LEU A 307 24.90 11.55 23.29
C LEU A 307 24.25 12.94 23.45
N ALA A 308 24.21 13.73 22.37
CA ALA A 308 23.63 15.06 22.34
C ALA A 308 22.12 15.06 22.04
N GLY A 309 21.47 13.89 21.87
CA GLY A 309 20.04 13.79 21.60
C GLY A 309 19.61 14.42 20.27
N LYS A 310 20.49 14.42 19.26
CA LYS A 310 20.25 15.13 17.99
C LYS A 310 19.21 14.43 17.11
N SER A 311 18.55 15.22 16.28
CA SER A 311 17.74 14.72 15.16
C SER A 311 18.27 15.31 13.87
N ASP A 312 18.29 14.51 12.82
CA ASP A 312 18.41 14.96 11.45
C ASP A 312 17.11 15.65 11.02
N PRO A 313 17.18 16.71 10.22
CA PRO A 313 16.02 17.13 9.46
C PRO A 313 15.61 15.97 8.54
N ARG A 314 14.30 15.67 8.46
CA ARG A 314 13.83 14.70 7.46
C ARG A 314 14.15 15.26 6.08
N PRO A 315 14.99 14.58 5.27
CA PRO A 315 15.24 15.05 3.92
C PRO A 315 13.92 14.99 3.14
N PRO A 316 13.66 15.95 2.23
CA PRO A 316 12.55 15.84 1.32
C PRO A 316 12.74 14.58 0.46
N ILE A 317 11.68 13.78 0.33
CA ILE A 317 11.71 12.62 -0.56
C ILE A 317 11.98 13.09 -1.99
N GLN A 318 12.88 12.39 -2.68
CA GLN A 318 13.27 12.71 -4.05
C GLN A 318 12.44 11.89 -5.04
N PRO A 319 12.37 12.28 -6.33
CA PRO A 319 11.86 11.39 -7.36
C PRO A 319 12.62 10.07 -7.38
N GLY A 320 11.90 8.95 -7.44
CA GLY A 320 12.49 7.63 -7.36
C GLY A 320 11.50 6.53 -6.98
N ARG A 321 12.04 5.32 -6.91
CA ARG A 321 11.37 4.11 -6.43
C ARG A 321 11.77 3.87 -4.98
N TYR A 322 10.79 3.48 -4.17
CA TYR A 322 10.96 3.23 -2.75
C TYR A 322 10.06 2.07 -2.32
N THR A 323 10.48 1.34 -1.29
CA THR A 323 9.59 0.49 -0.49
C THR A 323 9.24 1.26 0.77
N ARG A 324 7.95 1.40 1.05
CA ARG A 324 7.44 2.10 2.23
C ARG A 324 6.78 1.11 3.17
N ILE A 325 7.15 1.20 4.45
CA ILE A 325 6.62 0.35 5.52
C ILE A 325 5.62 1.16 6.34
N PHE A 326 4.50 0.54 6.69
CA PHE A 326 3.52 1.09 7.61
C PHE A 326 3.11 0.03 8.64
N ARG A 327 2.54 0.49 9.76
CA ARG A 327 1.94 -0.39 10.75
C ARG A 327 0.43 -0.43 10.53
N SER A 328 -0.06 -1.57 10.08
CA SER A 328 -1.48 -1.89 9.95
C SER A 328 -2.19 -1.85 11.30
N ALA A 329 -3.50 -1.54 11.31
CA ALA A 329 -4.32 -1.72 12.50
C ALA A 329 -4.66 -3.20 12.74
N LYS A 330 -4.35 -4.08 11.78
CA LYS A 330 -4.56 -5.52 11.86
C LYS A 330 -3.27 -6.24 12.19
N ASN A 331 -3.40 -7.20 13.10
CA ASN A 331 -2.36 -8.15 13.46
C ASN A 331 -2.97 -9.55 13.37
N TYR A 332 -2.49 -10.36 12.43
CA TYR A 332 -2.96 -11.72 12.20
C TYR A 332 -2.03 -12.77 12.83
N GLY A 333 -1.02 -12.33 13.59
CA GLY A 333 -0.01 -13.16 14.23
C GLY A 333 1.35 -13.05 13.57
N GLU A 334 2.13 -14.11 13.70
CA GLU A 334 3.55 -14.16 13.37
C GLU A 334 3.80 -14.92 12.05
N GLY A 335 4.78 -14.46 11.28
CA GLY A 335 5.32 -15.15 10.12
C GLY A 335 4.45 -15.16 8.87
N ILE A 336 4.82 -16.05 7.95
CA ILE A 336 4.20 -16.23 6.64
C ILE A 336 3.38 -17.53 6.65
N ALA A 337 2.10 -17.43 6.28
CA ALA A 337 1.27 -18.62 6.08
C ALA A 337 1.64 -19.31 4.77
N LEU A 338 2.20 -20.50 4.86
CA LEU A 338 2.34 -21.38 3.71
C LEU A 338 0.95 -21.97 3.42
N LYS A 339 0.25 -21.41 2.42
CA LYS A 339 -1.05 -21.95 1.99
C LYS A 339 -0.80 -23.33 1.37
N ASP A 340 -1.48 -24.36 1.89
CA ASP A 340 -1.31 -25.73 1.41
C ASP A 340 -1.88 -25.86 -0.02
N PRO A 341 -1.03 -26.13 -1.04
CA PRO A 341 -1.50 -26.28 -2.41
C PRO A 341 -2.40 -27.52 -2.61
N THR A 342 -2.53 -28.39 -1.60
CA THR A 342 -3.36 -29.59 -1.58
C THR A 342 -4.61 -29.50 -0.67
N ALA A 343 -4.73 -28.49 0.20
CA ALA A 343 -5.85 -28.35 1.16
C ALA A 343 -7.12 -27.71 0.57
N GLY A 344 -7.35 -27.84 -0.73
CA GLY A 344 -8.53 -27.24 -1.37
C GLY A 344 -8.52 -25.70 -1.42
N GLY A 345 -7.39 -25.05 -1.08
CA GLY A 345 -7.09 -23.69 -1.53
C GLY A 345 -7.12 -23.69 -3.05
N SER A 346 -7.89 -22.79 -3.65
CA SER A 346 -8.10 -22.79 -5.09
C SER A 346 -6.77 -22.61 -5.81
N ILE A 347 -6.65 -23.16 -7.02
CA ILE A 347 -5.51 -22.90 -7.94
C ILE A 347 -5.24 -21.38 -8.10
N GLY A 348 -6.23 -20.54 -7.80
CA GLY A 348 -6.15 -19.09 -7.81
C GLY A 348 -5.80 -18.37 -6.51
N GLY A 349 -5.66 -18.99 -5.33
CA GLY A 349 -5.38 -18.29 -4.05
C GLY A 349 -6.64 -18.03 -3.23
N ASP A 350 -6.52 -17.29 -2.12
CA ASP A 350 -7.63 -16.98 -1.21
C ASP A 350 -7.45 -15.68 -0.41
N GLN A 351 -8.52 -15.17 0.18
CA GLN A 351 -8.56 -13.92 0.93
C GLN A 351 -7.87 -13.95 2.30
N THR A 352 -7.32 -15.09 2.73
CA THR A 352 -6.67 -15.22 4.03
C THR A 352 -5.29 -14.55 4.01
N PRO A 353 -4.88 -13.88 5.11
CA PRO A 353 -3.61 -13.16 5.15
C PRO A 353 -2.44 -14.13 5.06
N GLU A 354 -1.60 -13.97 4.04
CA GLU A 354 -0.34 -14.69 3.87
C GLU A 354 0.73 -14.09 4.79
N PHE A 355 0.89 -12.76 4.75
CA PHE A 355 1.80 -12.01 5.62
C PHE A 355 1.06 -11.46 6.85
N LYS A 356 1.33 -12.06 8.02
CA LYS A 356 0.48 -11.89 9.21
C LYS A 356 0.83 -10.70 10.10
N SER A 357 2.09 -10.28 10.06
CA SER A 357 2.63 -9.23 10.93
C SER A 357 1.88 -7.90 10.77
N PRO A 358 1.75 -7.08 11.84
CA PRO A 358 1.18 -5.75 11.72
C PRO A 358 2.04 -4.78 10.90
N TRP A 359 3.30 -5.09 10.60
CA TRP A 359 4.12 -4.30 9.70
C TRP A 359 3.94 -4.81 8.28
N GLN A 360 3.60 -3.90 7.37
CA GLN A 360 3.28 -4.21 5.99
C GLN A 360 3.94 -3.18 5.09
N GLU A 361 4.09 -3.52 3.82
CA GLU A 361 4.83 -2.73 2.87
C GLU A 361 4.06 -2.49 1.57
N TYR A 362 4.49 -1.46 0.85
CA TYR A 362 4.01 -1.16 -0.49
C TYR A 362 5.09 -0.46 -1.32
N ALA A 363 5.05 -0.66 -2.63
CA ALA A 363 5.91 0.07 -3.55
C ALA A 363 5.42 1.50 -3.64
N LEU A 364 6.34 2.45 -3.60
CA LEU A 364 6.08 3.87 -3.71
C LEU A 364 6.94 4.43 -4.84
N TYR A 365 6.29 4.96 -5.87
CA TYR A 365 6.93 5.74 -6.90
C TYR A 365 6.66 7.23 -6.71
N ILE A 366 7.73 8.00 -6.54
CA ILE A 366 7.70 9.47 -6.54
C ILE A 366 8.11 9.96 -7.94
N PRO A 367 7.24 10.66 -8.67
CA PRO A 367 7.53 11.06 -10.04
C PRO A 367 8.50 12.24 -10.11
N LYS A 368 9.19 12.37 -11.25
CA LYS A 368 9.87 13.62 -11.62
C LYS A 368 8.87 14.77 -11.60
N GLY A 369 9.29 15.89 -11.01
CA GLY A 369 8.42 17.05 -10.81
C GLY A 369 7.42 16.90 -9.65
N TYR A 370 7.59 15.92 -8.76
CA TYR A 370 6.92 15.89 -7.46
C TYR A 370 7.13 17.21 -6.71
N ASP A 371 6.04 17.76 -6.18
CA ASP A 371 6.07 18.96 -5.33
C ASP A 371 5.58 18.62 -3.93
N PRO A 372 6.44 18.63 -2.89
CA PRO A 372 6.03 18.34 -1.52
C PRO A 372 5.14 19.43 -0.89
N ARG A 373 4.94 20.57 -1.56
CA ARG A 373 4.11 21.69 -1.05
C ARG A 373 2.70 21.73 -1.63
N HIS A 374 2.43 20.99 -2.71
CA HIS A 374 1.15 21.03 -3.40
C HIS A 374 0.61 19.61 -3.63
N PRO A 375 -0.72 19.42 -3.62
CA PRO A 375 -1.33 18.13 -3.94
C PRO A 375 -0.91 17.61 -5.34
N ASN A 376 -0.44 16.37 -5.40
CA ASN A 376 0.00 15.70 -6.62
C ASN A 376 -1.08 14.73 -7.12
N VAL A 377 -1.02 14.41 -8.42
CA VAL A 377 -1.83 13.33 -9.00
C VAL A 377 -1.45 12.01 -8.32
N PHE A 378 -2.39 11.09 -8.21
CA PHE A 378 -2.17 9.81 -7.56
C PHE A 378 -2.77 8.66 -8.35
N THR A 379 -2.06 7.54 -8.44
CA THR A 379 -2.54 6.28 -9.01
C THR A 379 -2.38 5.17 -7.97
N LEU A 380 -3.48 4.51 -7.65
CA LEU A 380 -3.46 3.22 -6.96
C LEU A 380 -3.28 2.13 -8.02
N ASP A 381 -2.22 1.35 -7.91
CA ASP A 381 -1.87 0.31 -8.88
C ASP A 381 -1.85 -1.07 -8.21
N GLY A 382 -2.62 -2.04 -8.72
CA GLY A 382 -2.69 -3.38 -8.13
C GLY A 382 -1.71 -4.33 -8.80
N HIS A 383 -0.96 -5.11 -8.01
CA HIS A 383 -0.15 -6.22 -8.51
C HIS A 383 -0.99 -7.45 -8.91
N SER A 384 -0.42 -8.26 -9.80
CA SER A 384 -0.89 -9.55 -10.27
C SER A 384 -0.80 -10.64 -9.21
N LEU A 385 -1.57 -11.70 -9.43
CA LEU A 385 -1.47 -12.95 -8.68
C LEU A 385 -0.04 -13.50 -8.76
N ASP A 386 0.45 -14.10 -7.69
CA ASP A 386 1.79 -14.72 -7.60
C ASP A 386 2.96 -13.74 -7.80
N SER A 387 2.67 -12.44 -7.81
CA SER A 387 3.68 -11.39 -7.78
C SER A 387 3.66 -10.65 -6.45
N SER A 388 4.61 -9.74 -6.27
CA SER A 388 4.70 -8.89 -5.09
C SER A 388 4.35 -7.44 -5.44
N TYR A 389 4.33 -6.59 -4.41
CA TYR A 389 4.20 -5.14 -4.55
C TYR A 389 5.25 -4.49 -5.48
N LEU A 390 6.35 -5.18 -5.81
CA LEU A 390 7.43 -4.69 -6.68
C LEU A 390 7.26 -5.04 -8.16
N GLU A 391 6.18 -5.74 -8.56
CA GLU A 391 5.94 -6.22 -9.93
C GLU A 391 6.34 -5.19 -11.01
N TYR A 392 5.81 -3.97 -10.90
CA TYR A 392 6.02 -2.96 -11.93
C TYR A 392 7.43 -2.37 -11.92
N PHE A 393 8.17 -2.44 -10.81
CA PHE A 393 9.56 -2.00 -10.75
C PHE A 393 10.51 -2.99 -11.44
N THR A 394 10.16 -4.29 -11.41
CA THR A 394 11.01 -5.38 -11.90
C THR A 394 10.59 -5.88 -13.29
N VAL A 395 9.32 -5.77 -13.67
CA VAL A 395 8.82 -6.31 -14.95
C VAL A 395 8.53 -5.20 -15.97
N ALA A 396 7.92 -4.10 -15.53
CA ALA A 396 7.40 -3.02 -16.38
C ALA A 396 7.87 -1.61 -15.96
N PRO A 397 9.19 -1.35 -15.95
CA PRO A 397 9.74 -0.09 -15.46
C PRO A 397 9.29 1.16 -16.24
N ASN A 398 8.91 1.03 -17.52
CA ASN A 398 8.43 2.15 -18.33
C ASN A 398 7.02 2.60 -17.90
N GLN A 399 6.25 1.74 -17.23
CA GLN A 399 4.99 2.10 -16.60
C GLN A 399 5.16 3.30 -15.65
N GLN A 400 6.19 3.31 -14.80
CA GLN A 400 6.40 4.45 -13.89
C GLN A 400 6.79 5.74 -14.63
N VAL A 401 7.47 5.64 -15.77
CA VAL A 401 7.76 6.81 -16.61
C VAL A 401 6.46 7.37 -17.19
N GLN A 402 5.61 6.52 -17.76
CA GLN A 402 4.43 6.98 -18.50
C GLN A 402 3.25 7.31 -17.58
N LEU A 403 2.99 6.49 -16.56
CA LEU A 403 1.91 6.72 -15.61
C LEU A 403 2.33 7.63 -14.44
N GLY A 404 3.62 7.70 -14.13
CA GLY A 404 4.17 8.49 -13.04
C GLY A 404 4.78 9.82 -13.54
N ASP A 405 5.97 9.80 -14.14
CA ASP A 405 6.69 11.02 -14.56
C ASP A 405 5.83 11.91 -15.48
N GLN A 406 5.26 11.35 -16.53
CA GLN A 406 4.53 12.11 -17.55
C GLN A 406 3.17 12.63 -17.06
N ARG A 407 2.66 12.13 -15.93
CA ARG A 407 1.43 12.58 -15.28
C ARG A 407 1.68 13.33 -13.98
N ARG A 408 2.94 13.43 -13.54
CA ARG A 408 3.33 13.85 -12.19
C ARG A 408 2.50 13.13 -11.13
N SER A 409 2.31 11.82 -11.33
CA SER A 409 1.51 10.96 -10.46
C SER A 409 2.40 10.22 -9.48
N ILE A 410 2.10 10.32 -8.20
CA ILE A 410 2.55 9.35 -7.21
C ILE A 410 1.86 8.04 -7.54
N ILE A 411 2.60 6.93 -7.53
CA ILE A 411 2.02 5.59 -7.71
C ILE A 411 2.32 4.78 -6.46
N ILE A 412 1.33 4.03 -5.98
CA ILE A 412 1.58 2.98 -5.00
C ILE A 412 1.08 1.63 -5.50
N THR A 413 1.78 0.57 -5.10
CA THR A 413 1.35 -0.82 -5.27
C THR A 413 1.39 -1.51 -3.92
N PRO A 414 0.25 -1.76 -3.26
CA PRO A 414 0.19 -2.47 -1.97
C PRO A 414 0.64 -3.93 -2.09
N LEU A 415 1.17 -4.53 -1.01
CA LEU A 415 1.35 -5.99 -0.94
C LEU A 415 0.02 -6.73 -0.72
N SER A 416 -1.02 -6.06 -0.23
CA SER A 416 -2.34 -6.64 -0.06
C SER A 416 -2.32 -7.89 0.83
N ARG A 417 -1.49 -7.94 1.88
CA ARG A 417 -1.36 -9.10 2.78
C ARG A 417 -0.93 -10.42 2.12
N GLY A 418 -0.50 -10.42 0.87
CA GLY A 418 -0.12 -11.63 0.17
C GLY A 418 -0.07 -11.47 -1.34
N THR A 419 0.63 -12.39 -1.98
CA THR A 419 0.71 -12.45 -3.45
C THR A 419 -0.62 -12.91 -4.08
N ASP A 420 -1.56 -13.41 -3.27
CA ASP A 420 -2.76 -14.10 -3.75
C ASP A 420 -4.06 -13.83 -2.97
N THR A 421 -4.19 -12.67 -2.32
CA THR A 421 -5.36 -12.32 -1.47
C THR A 421 -6.56 -11.74 -2.22
N TRP A 422 -6.43 -11.55 -3.54
CA TRP A 422 -7.49 -11.05 -4.42
C TRP A 422 -8.09 -9.69 -4.05
N TYR A 423 -7.44 -8.90 -3.19
CA TYR A 423 -8.00 -7.62 -2.73
C TYR A 423 -9.42 -7.79 -2.13
N ILE A 424 -9.63 -8.94 -1.47
CA ILE A 424 -10.83 -9.29 -0.71
C ILE A 424 -10.40 -9.44 0.76
N ASP A 425 -11.31 -9.14 1.69
CA ASP A 425 -11.08 -9.23 3.15
C ASP A 425 -9.73 -8.64 3.58
N SER A 426 -8.77 -9.49 3.97
CA SER A 426 -7.48 -9.04 4.48
C SER A 426 -6.70 -8.21 3.45
N GLY A 427 -6.73 -8.60 2.18
CA GLY A 427 -6.10 -7.86 1.09
C GLY A 427 -6.76 -6.51 0.80
N LEU A 428 -8.10 -6.46 0.90
CA LEU A 428 -8.84 -5.20 0.78
C LEU A 428 -8.47 -4.22 1.89
N ILE A 429 -8.44 -4.70 3.13
CA ILE A 429 -8.13 -3.88 4.31
C ILE A 429 -6.73 -3.28 4.17
N ASP A 430 -5.74 -4.10 3.83
CA ASP A 430 -4.35 -3.66 3.68
C ASP A 430 -4.16 -2.65 2.55
N THR A 431 -4.82 -2.89 1.41
CA THR A 431 -4.84 -1.95 0.28
C THR A 431 -5.38 -0.58 0.68
N ILE A 432 -6.47 -0.54 1.45
CA ILE A 432 -7.04 0.71 1.95
C ILE A 432 -6.14 1.35 3.01
N GLU A 433 -5.49 0.57 3.88
CA GLU A 433 -4.55 1.09 4.88
C GLU A 433 -3.28 1.67 4.25
N ALA A 434 -2.71 1.02 3.23
CA ALA A 434 -1.57 1.49 2.44
C ALA A 434 -1.93 2.79 1.70
N TRP A 435 -3.11 2.85 1.07
CA TRP A 435 -3.59 4.07 0.43
C TRP A 435 -3.76 5.21 1.44
N ASN A 436 -4.34 4.93 2.61
CA ASN A 436 -4.47 5.90 3.69
C ASN A 436 -3.10 6.33 4.25
N ASP A 437 -2.11 5.43 4.30
CA ASP A 437 -0.76 5.77 4.72
C ASP A 437 -0.09 6.73 3.74
N ALA A 438 -0.20 6.47 2.45
CA ALA A 438 0.31 7.35 1.41
C ALA A 438 -0.33 8.75 1.52
N ARG A 439 -1.66 8.82 1.69
CA ARG A 439 -2.40 10.09 1.87
C ARG A 439 -1.99 10.87 3.10
N ARG A 440 -1.55 10.21 4.17
CA ARG A 440 -1.08 10.88 5.40
C ARG A 440 0.31 11.47 5.25
N HIS A 441 1.15 10.89 4.40
CA HIS A 441 2.58 11.21 4.32
C HIS A 441 2.99 12.00 3.07
N TYR A 442 2.17 11.95 2.02
CA TYR A 442 2.42 12.65 0.76
C TYR A 442 1.25 13.56 0.41
N PRO A 443 1.51 14.76 -0.15
CA PRO A 443 0.46 15.66 -0.60
C PRO A 443 -0.20 15.08 -1.86
N ILE A 444 -1.32 14.38 -1.66
CA ILE A 444 -2.14 13.76 -2.72
C ILE A 444 -3.39 14.61 -2.96
N ASP A 445 -3.74 14.85 -4.22
CA ASP A 445 -5.04 15.42 -4.60
C ASP A 445 -6.08 14.30 -4.69
N ASP A 446 -6.96 14.24 -3.70
CA ASP A 446 -8.09 13.31 -3.65
C ASP A 446 -9.01 13.38 -4.87
N ASN A 447 -8.99 14.50 -5.58
CA ASN A 447 -9.81 14.67 -6.77
C ASN A 447 -9.10 14.21 -8.02
N ARG A 448 -7.79 13.97 -7.98
CA ARG A 448 -6.98 13.44 -9.09
C ARG A 448 -6.37 12.10 -8.71
N THR A 449 -7.20 11.25 -8.11
CA THR A 449 -6.90 9.85 -7.81
C THR A 449 -7.41 8.98 -8.95
N PHE A 450 -6.55 8.07 -9.42
CA PHE A 450 -6.79 7.12 -10.51
C PHE A 450 -6.53 5.71 -9.99
N ILE A 451 -7.07 4.71 -10.67
CA ILE A 451 -6.87 3.30 -10.31
C ILE A 451 -6.54 2.47 -11.55
N THR A 452 -5.58 1.57 -11.41
CA THR A 452 -5.15 0.65 -12.46
C THR A 452 -4.62 -0.65 -11.86
N GLY A 453 -4.44 -1.66 -12.69
CA GLY A 453 -3.75 -2.88 -12.31
C GLY A 453 -3.82 -3.95 -13.37
N TYR A 454 -3.00 -4.98 -13.16
CA TYR A 454 -2.81 -6.10 -14.07
C TYR A 454 -3.35 -7.39 -13.46
N SER A 455 -4.07 -8.22 -14.23
CA SER A 455 -4.58 -9.52 -13.78
C SER A 455 -5.39 -9.41 -12.47
N MET A 456 -4.93 -9.97 -11.35
CA MET A 456 -5.54 -9.77 -10.01
C MET A 456 -5.65 -8.29 -9.62
N GLY A 457 -4.69 -7.44 -9.98
CA GLY A 457 -4.78 -5.99 -9.84
C GLY A 457 -5.78 -5.35 -10.80
N GLY A 458 -6.04 -5.97 -11.96
CA GLY A 458 -7.13 -5.59 -12.85
C GLY A 458 -8.50 -5.90 -12.23
N TYR A 459 -8.61 -7.03 -11.52
CA TYR A 459 -9.78 -7.33 -10.68
C TYR A 459 -9.97 -6.30 -9.56
N MET A 460 -8.90 -5.94 -8.83
CA MET A 460 -8.93 -4.84 -7.85
C MET A 460 -9.48 -3.56 -8.46
N THR A 461 -9.04 -3.24 -9.69
CA THR A 461 -9.45 -2.02 -10.40
C THR A 461 -10.95 -1.99 -10.66
N TYR A 462 -11.54 -3.07 -11.17
CA TYR A 462 -13.00 -3.18 -11.27
C TYR A 462 -13.66 -3.10 -9.90
N ARG A 463 -13.20 -3.90 -8.93
CA ARG A 463 -13.83 -4.03 -7.63
C ARG A 463 -13.87 -2.71 -6.88
N LEU A 464 -12.71 -2.12 -6.61
CA LEU A 464 -12.62 -0.87 -5.85
C LEU A 464 -13.22 0.30 -6.61
N GLY A 465 -13.04 0.36 -7.93
CA GLY A 465 -13.62 1.41 -8.75
C GLY A 465 -15.16 1.36 -8.74
N LEU A 466 -15.78 0.18 -8.78
CA LEU A 466 -17.24 0.03 -8.74
C LEU A 466 -17.82 0.12 -7.32
N LEU A 467 -17.06 -0.26 -6.29
CA LEU A 467 -17.48 -0.09 -4.89
C LEU A 467 -17.39 1.37 -4.43
N MET A 468 -16.40 2.12 -4.94
CA MET A 468 -16.11 3.50 -4.56
C MET A 468 -15.99 4.42 -5.79
N PRO A 469 -17.02 4.50 -6.65
CA PRO A 469 -16.93 5.18 -7.95
C PRO A 469 -16.66 6.68 -7.79
N ASP A 470 -17.11 7.26 -6.69
CA ASP A 470 -16.89 8.66 -6.36
C ASP A 470 -15.49 8.95 -5.81
N ARG A 471 -14.60 7.95 -5.71
CA ARG A 471 -13.21 8.09 -5.23
C ARG A 471 -12.18 8.24 -6.33
N PHE A 472 -12.51 7.85 -7.55
CA PHE A 472 -11.57 7.84 -8.68
C PHE A 472 -12.02 8.76 -9.81
N SER A 473 -11.06 9.20 -10.62
CA SER A 473 -11.32 10.02 -11.80
C SER A 473 -11.55 9.17 -13.04
N LYS A 474 -10.73 8.12 -13.20
CA LYS A 474 -10.80 7.10 -14.26
C LYS A 474 -10.16 5.79 -13.78
N ALA A 475 -10.53 4.68 -14.39
CA ALA A 475 -10.03 3.35 -14.10
C ALA A 475 -9.47 2.69 -15.38
N SER A 476 -8.31 2.04 -15.32
CA SER A 476 -7.77 1.26 -16.44
C SER A 476 -7.45 -0.17 -16.03
N VAL A 477 -8.04 -1.14 -16.71
CA VAL A 477 -7.92 -2.56 -16.40
C VAL A 477 -7.08 -3.24 -17.45
N TYR A 478 -6.08 -4.02 -17.02
CA TYR A 478 -5.30 -4.88 -17.89
C TYR A 478 -5.53 -6.34 -17.51
N VAL A 479 -6.00 -7.14 -18.48
CA VAL A 479 -6.23 -8.60 -18.36
C VAL A 479 -6.93 -9.05 -17.07
N GLY A 480 -7.74 -8.17 -16.48
CA GLY A 480 -8.35 -8.39 -15.17
C GLY A 480 -9.63 -9.22 -15.28
N PRO A 481 -9.81 -10.26 -14.45
CA PRO A 481 -11.06 -10.99 -14.43
C PRO A 481 -12.17 -10.11 -13.83
N PRO A 482 -13.42 -10.26 -14.31
CA PRO A 482 -14.59 -9.55 -13.79
C PRO A 482 -15.11 -10.11 -12.45
N ILE A 483 -14.55 -11.21 -11.97
CA ILE A 483 -14.95 -11.91 -10.76
C ILE A 483 -13.72 -12.41 -10.01
N TYR A 484 -13.89 -12.77 -8.75
CA TYR A 484 -12.92 -13.57 -8.01
C TYR A 484 -12.56 -14.84 -8.81
N GLN A 485 -11.27 -14.95 -9.16
CA GLN A 485 -10.72 -16.00 -10.02
C GLN A 485 -11.28 -15.99 -11.45
N LEU A 486 -12.00 -17.02 -11.89
CA LEU A 486 -12.24 -17.27 -13.30
C LEU A 486 -13.72 -17.20 -13.68
N TRP A 487 -14.01 -16.64 -14.86
CA TRP A 487 -15.35 -16.72 -15.46
C TRP A 487 -15.32 -17.19 -16.92
N PRO A 488 -15.39 -18.51 -17.17
CA PRO A 488 -15.50 -19.07 -18.51
C PRO A 488 -16.93 -18.97 -19.07
N TYR A 489 -17.47 -17.74 -19.15
CA TYR A 489 -18.83 -17.47 -19.62
C TYR A 489 -19.12 -18.17 -20.97
N PRO A 490 -20.31 -18.79 -21.16
CA PRO A 490 -21.50 -18.76 -20.30
C PRO A 490 -21.52 -19.76 -19.15
N LEU A 491 -20.42 -20.49 -18.89
CA LEU A 491 -20.36 -21.36 -17.72
C LEU A 491 -20.32 -20.53 -16.43
N PRO A 492 -20.75 -21.11 -15.29
CA PRO A 492 -20.65 -20.45 -14.00
C PRO A 492 -19.20 -20.07 -13.64
N PRO A 493 -19.01 -19.07 -12.77
CA PRO A 493 -17.71 -18.74 -12.20
C PRO A 493 -17.02 -19.93 -11.51
N VAL A 494 -15.70 -19.91 -11.51
CA VAL A 494 -14.85 -20.94 -10.89
C VAL A 494 -13.81 -20.26 -10.01
N PRO A 495 -13.71 -20.61 -8.71
CA PRO A 495 -14.50 -21.63 -8.00
C PRO A 495 -15.95 -21.17 -7.77
N ALA A 496 -16.85 -22.16 -7.70
CA ALA A 496 -18.24 -21.95 -7.29
C ALA A 496 -18.32 -22.01 -5.76
N ASP A 497 -17.97 -20.92 -5.09
CA ASP A 497 -17.94 -20.79 -3.63
C ASP A 497 -18.68 -19.54 -3.15
N HIS A 498 -18.54 -19.20 -1.87
CA HIS A 498 -19.20 -18.02 -1.29
C HIS A 498 -18.72 -16.68 -1.90
N PHE A 499 -17.53 -16.63 -2.51
CA PHE A 499 -17.03 -15.45 -3.23
C PHE A 499 -17.59 -15.33 -4.64
N THR A 500 -18.33 -16.33 -5.15
CA THR A 500 -19.01 -16.20 -6.45
C THR A 500 -19.96 -14.99 -6.49
N ALA A 501 -20.57 -14.59 -5.37
CA ALA A 501 -21.39 -13.38 -5.31
C ALA A 501 -20.58 -12.17 -4.81
N ILE A 502 -19.89 -12.31 -3.68
CA ILE A 502 -19.14 -11.22 -3.04
C ILE A 502 -18.03 -10.68 -3.96
N GLY A 503 -17.41 -11.57 -4.71
CA GLY A 503 -16.32 -11.30 -5.62
C GLY A 503 -16.75 -10.87 -7.02
N ASN A 504 -18.05 -10.80 -7.34
CA ASN A 504 -18.52 -10.56 -8.70
C ASN A 504 -18.70 -9.08 -9.01
N THR A 505 -17.79 -8.52 -9.80
CA THR A 505 -17.85 -7.09 -10.17
C THR A 505 -18.93 -6.82 -11.23
N ASN A 506 -19.34 -7.83 -12.00
CA ASN A 506 -20.41 -7.71 -12.99
C ASN A 506 -21.76 -7.32 -12.36
N GLU A 507 -22.00 -7.72 -11.10
CA GLU A 507 -23.23 -7.40 -10.36
C GLU A 507 -23.38 -5.92 -10.01
N ILE A 508 -22.29 -5.15 -10.04
CA ILE A 508 -22.22 -3.75 -9.63
C ILE A 508 -21.72 -2.81 -10.73
N VAL A 509 -21.69 -3.27 -11.99
CA VAL A 509 -21.25 -2.45 -13.15
C VAL A 509 -22.04 -1.16 -13.29
N ASP A 510 -23.32 -1.14 -12.90
CA ASP A 510 -24.16 0.08 -12.86
C ASP A 510 -23.48 1.25 -12.12
N ASN A 511 -22.63 0.97 -11.13
CA ASN A 511 -21.94 1.98 -10.33
C ASN A 511 -20.88 2.76 -11.13
N ALA A 512 -20.50 2.32 -12.33
CA ALA A 512 -19.58 3.04 -13.22
C ALA A 512 -20.19 4.26 -13.92
N HIS A 513 -21.43 4.65 -13.60
CA HIS A 513 -22.14 5.72 -14.31
C HIS A 513 -21.32 6.99 -14.54
N ASP A 514 -20.62 7.48 -13.52
CA ASP A 514 -19.75 8.67 -13.60
C ASP A 514 -18.24 8.33 -13.54
N LEU A 515 -17.87 7.05 -13.62
CA LEU A 515 -16.47 6.59 -13.61
C LEU A 515 -16.14 5.87 -14.93
N PRO A 516 -15.43 6.53 -15.87
CA PRO A 516 -15.03 5.91 -17.13
C PRO A 516 -13.98 4.80 -16.94
N TYR A 517 -14.18 3.69 -17.65
CA TYR A 517 -13.23 2.56 -17.69
C TYR A 517 -12.51 2.44 -19.04
N GLU A 518 -11.20 2.21 -18.98
CA GLU A 518 -10.45 1.59 -20.07
C GLU A 518 -10.24 0.13 -19.71
N ILE A 519 -10.47 -0.77 -20.67
CA ILE A 519 -10.35 -2.21 -20.51
C ILE A 519 -9.44 -2.71 -21.62
N ASN A 520 -8.35 -3.38 -21.27
CA ASN A 520 -7.35 -3.91 -22.19
C ASN A 520 -7.28 -5.44 -22.02
N HIS A 521 -7.65 -6.20 -23.05
CA HIS A 521 -7.70 -7.66 -22.95
C HIS A 521 -7.25 -8.35 -24.24
N GLY A 522 -6.50 -9.44 -24.09
CA GLY A 522 -6.04 -10.28 -25.20
C GLY A 522 -6.98 -11.46 -25.47
N ASN A 523 -7.25 -11.76 -26.75
CA ASN A 523 -8.05 -12.94 -27.11
C ASN A 523 -7.35 -14.27 -26.85
N ALA A 524 -6.03 -14.27 -26.78
CA ALA A 524 -5.22 -15.46 -26.53
C ALA A 524 -4.85 -15.61 -25.04
N ASP A 525 -5.43 -14.78 -24.17
CA ASP A 525 -5.27 -14.87 -22.72
C ASP A 525 -5.74 -16.24 -22.21
N GLU A 526 -4.77 -17.01 -21.77
CA GLU A 526 -4.89 -18.38 -21.31
C GLU A 526 -5.28 -18.49 -19.83
N LEU A 527 -5.15 -17.40 -19.06
CA LEU A 527 -5.42 -17.37 -17.62
C LEU A 527 -6.77 -16.71 -17.30
N VAL A 528 -7.15 -15.66 -18.02
CA VAL A 528 -8.41 -14.95 -17.83
C VAL A 528 -9.25 -15.05 -19.10
N PRO A 529 -10.29 -15.92 -19.10
CA PRO A 529 -11.14 -16.11 -20.27
C PRO A 529 -11.78 -14.81 -20.74
N VAL A 530 -11.45 -14.39 -21.96
CA VAL A 530 -11.98 -13.16 -22.58
C VAL A 530 -13.52 -13.16 -22.66
N ALA A 531 -14.17 -14.32 -22.66
CA ALA A 531 -15.63 -14.43 -22.67
C ALA A 531 -16.28 -13.80 -21.43
N GLY A 532 -15.69 -13.98 -20.24
CA GLY A 532 -16.17 -13.34 -19.02
C GLY A 532 -16.00 -11.82 -19.07
N VAL A 533 -14.86 -11.35 -19.58
CA VAL A 533 -14.58 -9.91 -19.75
C VAL A 533 -15.53 -9.29 -20.77
N GLN A 534 -15.79 -9.97 -21.90
CA GLN A 534 -16.77 -9.54 -22.87
C GLN A 534 -18.16 -9.44 -22.25
N ARG A 535 -18.56 -10.39 -21.39
CA ARG A 535 -19.85 -10.32 -20.69
C ARG A 535 -19.94 -9.11 -19.76
N GLN A 536 -18.85 -8.73 -19.09
CA GLN A 536 -18.79 -7.50 -18.32
C GLN A 536 -18.91 -6.26 -19.21
N VAL A 537 -18.20 -6.20 -20.33
CA VAL A 537 -18.33 -5.11 -21.32
C VAL A 537 -19.76 -5.00 -21.85
N ASP A 538 -20.43 -6.12 -22.12
CA ASP A 538 -21.83 -6.13 -22.54
C ASP A 538 -22.75 -5.54 -21.44
N THR A 539 -22.43 -5.78 -20.16
CA THR A 539 -23.13 -5.19 -19.01
C THR A 539 -22.85 -3.69 -18.91
N PHE A 540 -21.62 -3.22 -19.16
CA PHE A 540 -21.29 -1.79 -19.25
C PHE A 540 -22.10 -1.11 -20.37
N GLN A 541 -22.17 -1.76 -21.53
CA GLN A 541 -22.96 -1.28 -22.66
C GLN A 541 -24.44 -1.18 -22.30
N ALA A 542 -25.02 -2.25 -21.75
CA ALA A 542 -26.43 -2.30 -21.36
C ALA A 542 -26.81 -1.28 -20.27
N ALA A 543 -25.90 -1.01 -19.33
CA ALA A 543 -26.08 0.01 -18.29
C ALA A 543 -25.94 1.45 -18.82
N GLY A 544 -25.47 1.65 -20.05
CA GLY A 544 -25.22 2.97 -20.62
C GLY A 544 -23.97 3.67 -20.07
N ASN A 545 -23.04 2.91 -19.50
CA ASN A 545 -21.83 3.43 -18.86
C ASN A 545 -20.73 3.72 -19.87
N ALA A 546 -19.87 4.70 -19.58
CA ALA A 546 -18.76 5.05 -20.45
C ALA A 546 -17.62 4.03 -20.33
N TYR A 547 -17.19 3.47 -21.45
CA TYR A 547 -16.04 2.58 -21.50
C TYR A 547 -15.28 2.68 -22.83
N VAL A 548 -13.99 2.34 -22.78
CA VAL A 548 -13.17 2.01 -23.94
C VAL A 548 -12.63 0.60 -23.74
N PHE A 549 -12.95 -0.32 -24.64
CA PHE A 549 -12.47 -1.70 -24.60
C PHE A 549 -11.56 -1.97 -25.79
N TYR A 550 -10.27 -2.13 -25.51
CA TYR A 550 -9.27 -2.61 -26.46
C TYR A 550 -9.20 -4.12 -26.39
N ARG A 551 -9.72 -4.77 -27.43
CA ARG A 551 -9.69 -6.22 -27.60
C ARG A 551 -8.59 -6.58 -28.59
N HIS A 552 -7.49 -7.12 -28.08
CA HIS A 552 -6.31 -7.43 -28.86
C HIS A 552 -6.34 -8.85 -29.41
N SER A 553 -5.96 -9.02 -30.66
CA SER A 553 -6.24 -10.27 -31.40
C SER A 553 -5.37 -11.46 -30.96
N ALA A 554 -4.12 -11.21 -30.56
CA ALA A 554 -3.11 -12.27 -30.39
C ALA A 554 -2.36 -12.22 -29.04
N ASN A 555 -2.69 -11.26 -28.17
CA ASN A 555 -2.01 -11.13 -26.89
C ASN A 555 -2.47 -12.24 -25.94
N ASP A 556 -1.48 -12.92 -25.36
CA ASP A 556 -1.60 -13.79 -24.18
C ASP A 556 -1.70 -12.96 -22.89
N HIS A 557 -1.77 -13.65 -21.74
CA HIS A 557 -1.94 -13.00 -20.45
C HIS A 557 -0.80 -12.06 -20.07
N LEU A 558 0.45 -12.32 -20.51
CA LEU A 558 1.64 -11.58 -20.10
C LEU A 558 2.10 -10.55 -21.14
N ALA A 559 1.56 -10.60 -22.35
CA ALA A 559 2.07 -9.82 -23.47
C ALA A 559 2.10 -8.30 -23.20
N PHE A 560 1.11 -7.75 -22.50
CA PHE A 560 1.07 -6.31 -22.25
C PHE A 560 2.12 -5.83 -21.25
N ILE A 561 2.31 -6.55 -20.13
CA ILE A 561 3.29 -6.17 -19.11
C ILE A 561 4.72 -6.36 -19.62
N LEU A 562 4.95 -7.37 -20.46
CA LEU A 562 6.25 -7.61 -21.10
C LEU A 562 6.58 -6.58 -22.18
N ASN A 563 5.57 -6.12 -22.94
CA ASN A 563 5.76 -5.04 -23.91
C ASN A 563 6.09 -3.71 -23.23
N ASP A 564 5.65 -3.52 -21.98
CA ASP A 564 5.97 -2.38 -21.11
C ASP A 564 5.72 -1.03 -21.80
N GLU A 565 4.52 -0.89 -22.37
CA GLU A 565 4.10 0.30 -23.08
C GLU A 565 2.67 0.68 -22.68
N TRP A 566 2.54 1.89 -22.16
CA TRP A 566 1.39 2.40 -21.40
C TRP A 566 0.96 3.79 -21.85
N SER A 567 1.50 4.32 -22.95
CA SER A 567 1.21 5.69 -23.42
C SER A 567 -0.26 5.93 -23.71
N HIS A 568 -0.97 4.94 -24.25
CA HIS A 568 -2.40 5.08 -24.52
C HIS A 568 -3.23 5.16 -23.23
N THR A 569 -2.89 4.37 -22.21
CA THR A 569 -3.48 4.42 -20.87
C THR A 569 -3.11 5.70 -20.14
N ARG A 570 -1.87 6.19 -20.29
CA ARG A 570 -1.48 7.52 -19.80
C ARG A 570 -2.42 8.58 -20.36
N ASP A 571 -2.69 8.53 -21.67
CA ASP A 571 -3.55 9.51 -22.34
C ASP A 571 -5.02 9.35 -21.93
N PHE A 572 -5.49 8.11 -21.78
CA PHE A 572 -6.82 7.83 -21.25
C PHE A 572 -6.98 8.36 -19.83
N LEU A 573 -6.10 7.99 -18.89
CA LEU A 573 -6.16 8.43 -17.50
C LEU A 573 -6.03 9.95 -17.41
N GLY A 574 -5.07 10.55 -18.10
CA GLY A 574 -4.81 11.98 -18.03
C GLY A 574 -4.59 12.46 -16.59
N THR A 575 -5.00 13.69 -16.29
CA THR A 575 -4.85 14.32 -14.95
C THR A 575 -6.09 15.11 -14.51
N ALA A 576 -7.21 14.95 -15.23
CA ALA A 576 -8.45 15.64 -14.94
C ALA A 576 -9.03 15.21 -13.58
N PRO A 577 -9.63 16.12 -12.81
CA PRO A 577 -10.25 15.75 -11.54
C PRO A 577 -11.54 14.95 -11.77
N ARG A 578 -11.87 14.08 -10.81
CA ARG A 578 -13.14 13.36 -10.72
C ARG A 578 -14.35 14.30 -10.66
N VAL A 579 -15.51 13.78 -11.07
CA VAL A 579 -16.80 14.43 -10.85
C VAL A 579 -17.20 14.27 -9.38
N LYS A 580 -17.38 15.38 -8.66
CA LYS A 580 -17.73 15.35 -7.21
C LYS A 580 -19.21 15.25 -6.92
N ASN A 581 -19.99 16.00 -7.69
CA ASN A 581 -21.42 16.19 -7.51
C ASN A 581 -22.06 16.08 -8.90
N PRO A 582 -22.24 14.86 -9.41
CA PRO A 582 -22.90 14.63 -10.69
C PRO A 582 -24.37 15.01 -10.62
N ILE A 583 -24.99 15.23 -11.78
CA ILE A 583 -26.44 15.48 -11.89
C ILE A 583 -27.23 14.21 -11.57
N GLU A 584 -26.71 13.08 -12.01
CA GLU A 584 -27.31 11.75 -11.87
C GLU A 584 -26.46 10.91 -10.93
N VAL A 585 -27.09 10.08 -10.11
CA VAL A 585 -26.41 9.06 -9.31
C VAL A 585 -27.11 7.75 -9.56
N VAL A 586 -26.33 6.77 -9.99
CA VAL A 586 -26.71 5.36 -10.07
C VAL A 586 -25.78 4.60 -9.14
N TYR A 587 -26.33 3.96 -8.12
CA TYR A 587 -25.53 3.20 -7.17
C TYR A 587 -26.29 2.00 -6.63
N LYS A 588 -25.65 0.84 -6.72
CA LYS A 588 -26.11 -0.47 -6.28
C LYS A 588 -25.17 -0.96 -5.19
N ARG A 589 -25.74 -1.24 -4.01
CA ARG A 589 -25.04 -1.73 -2.82
C ARG A 589 -25.39 -3.19 -2.57
N TYR A 590 -24.37 -4.00 -2.35
CA TYR A 590 -24.48 -5.35 -1.79
C TYR A 590 -23.87 -5.34 -0.39
N PRO A 591 -24.66 -5.46 0.70
CA PRO A 591 -24.11 -5.46 2.06
C PRO A 591 -23.10 -6.59 2.31
N ALA A 592 -23.18 -7.68 1.56
CA ALA A 592 -22.22 -8.78 1.65
C ALA A 592 -20.81 -8.43 1.12
N MET A 593 -20.66 -7.30 0.40
CA MET A 593 -19.34 -6.79 -0.02
C MET A 593 -18.70 -5.87 1.03
N ASP A 594 -19.40 -5.53 2.11
CA ASP A 594 -18.88 -4.70 3.21
C ASP A 594 -18.00 -5.52 4.18
N LEU A 595 -17.08 -4.84 4.86
CA LEU A 595 -16.33 -5.36 6.01
C LEU A 595 -16.60 -4.46 7.23
N PRO A 596 -17.81 -4.54 7.83
CA PRO A 596 -18.22 -3.61 8.87
C PRO A 596 -17.39 -3.72 10.16
N GLN A 597 -16.80 -4.88 10.44
CA GLN A 597 -15.90 -5.09 11.58
C GLN A 597 -14.59 -4.30 11.42
N ASP A 598 -14.26 -3.94 10.18
CA ASP A 598 -13.04 -3.21 9.79
C ASP A 598 -13.34 -1.76 9.41
N GLY A 599 -14.59 -1.32 9.59
CA GLY A 599 -15.04 0.04 9.28
C GLY A 599 -15.19 0.31 7.77
N LEU A 600 -15.17 -0.72 6.93
CA LEU A 600 -15.37 -0.57 5.48
C LEU A 600 -16.81 -0.88 5.13
N ARG A 601 -17.55 0.16 4.77
CA ARG A 601 -18.93 0.07 4.27
C ARG A 601 -19.02 0.81 2.95
N PHE A 602 -19.57 0.15 1.94
CA PHE A 602 -19.79 0.70 0.61
C PHE A 602 -21.26 1.16 0.50
N ASP A 603 -21.64 2.05 1.42
CA ASP A 603 -23.02 2.55 1.58
C ASP A 603 -23.18 4.02 1.17
N SER A 604 -22.23 4.53 0.38
CA SER A 604 -22.22 5.90 -0.11
C SER A 604 -21.55 6.03 -1.47
N ALA A 605 -22.07 6.95 -2.28
CA ALA A 605 -21.40 7.44 -3.47
C ALA A 605 -21.89 8.87 -3.77
N TYR A 606 -20.98 9.78 -4.10
CA TYR A 606 -21.31 11.16 -4.47
C TYR A 606 -22.14 11.83 -3.36
N TRP A 607 -23.34 12.35 -3.68
CA TRP A 607 -24.23 13.04 -2.73
C TRP A 607 -25.26 12.12 -2.05
N VAL A 608 -25.15 10.79 -2.21
CA VAL A 608 -25.92 9.81 -1.44
C VAL A 608 -25.05 9.06 -0.44
N SER A 609 -25.61 8.73 0.72
CA SER A 609 -24.90 7.99 1.79
C SER A 609 -25.86 7.29 2.75
N GLY A 610 -25.33 6.44 3.64
CA GLY A 610 -26.13 5.71 4.63
C GLY A 610 -27.25 4.92 3.95
N ILE A 611 -26.95 4.31 2.80
CA ILE A 611 -27.90 3.52 2.01
C ILE A 611 -28.14 2.23 2.77
N GLY A 612 -29.28 2.02 3.40
CA GLY A 612 -29.63 0.74 4.00
C GLY A 612 -30.47 -0.13 3.05
N VAL A 613 -30.23 -1.44 3.07
CA VAL A 613 -30.86 -2.42 2.17
C VAL A 613 -31.90 -3.23 2.94
N ARG A 614 -33.12 -3.33 2.43
CA ARG A 614 -34.19 -4.17 2.99
C ARG A 614 -33.86 -5.65 2.81
N GLY A 615 -34.26 -6.47 3.77
CA GLY A 615 -34.05 -7.92 3.74
C GLY A 615 -32.84 -8.38 4.53
N SER A 616 -32.49 -9.66 4.41
CA SER A 616 -31.39 -10.23 5.18
C SER A 616 -30.05 -9.67 4.73
N GLN A 617 -29.22 -9.27 5.69
CA GLN A 617 -27.83 -8.86 5.43
C GLN A 617 -26.90 -10.08 5.26
N THR A 618 -27.36 -11.28 5.62
CA THR A 618 -26.59 -12.53 5.46
C THR A 618 -26.80 -13.19 4.11
N ASP A 619 -27.77 -12.73 3.31
CA ASP A 619 -27.99 -13.19 1.95
C ASP A 619 -27.02 -12.46 1.02
N THR A 620 -26.07 -13.19 0.45
CA THR A 620 -25.02 -12.64 -0.43
C THR A 620 -25.57 -12.13 -1.76
N SER A 621 -26.79 -12.50 -2.12
CA SER A 621 -27.49 -11.98 -3.30
C SER A 621 -28.33 -10.74 -3.02
N ASN A 622 -28.49 -10.35 -1.74
CA ASN A 622 -29.29 -9.20 -1.38
C ASN A 622 -28.59 -7.90 -1.79
N PHE A 623 -29.36 -7.00 -2.40
CA PHE A 623 -28.87 -5.72 -2.88
C PHE A 623 -29.94 -4.65 -2.74
N GLY A 624 -29.49 -3.41 -2.71
CA GLY A 624 -30.31 -2.23 -2.84
C GLY A 624 -29.75 -1.29 -3.89
N GLU A 625 -30.61 -0.50 -4.52
CA GLU A 625 -30.21 0.38 -5.61
C GLU A 625 -30.93 1.73 -5.52
N VAL A 626 -30.18 2.79 -5.82
CA VAL A 626 -30.70 4.14 -6.04
C VAL A 626 -30.36 4.60 -7.44
N ARG A 627 -31.36 5.15 -8.13
CA ARG A 627 -31.18 5.98 -9.32
C ARG A 627 -31.81 7.34 -9.04
N ALA A 628 -31.02 8.39 -9.00
CA ALA A 628 -31.52 9.71 -8.60
C ALA A 628 -30.96 10.82 -9.49
N THR A 629 -31.78 11.84 -9.77
CA THR A 629 -31.41 13.00 -10.58
C THR A 629 -31.71 14.27 -9.81
N THR A 630 -30.69 15.11 -9.56
CA THR A 630 -30.93 16.44 -8.99
C THR A 630 -31.26 17.46 -10.09
N PHE A 631 -32.23 18.33 -9.82
CA PHE A 631 -32.49 19.49 -10.68
C PHE A 631 -31.78 20.76 -10.20
N GLY A 632 -31.06 20.71 -9.08
CA GLY A 632 -30.41 21.87 -8.46
C GLY A 632 -29.33 22.52 -9.32
N PHE A 633 -28.71 21.75 -10.22
CA PHE A 633 -27.68 22.25 -11.14
C PHE A 633 -28.23 22.71 -12.49
N GLY A 634 -29.41 22.25 -12.91
CA GLY A 634 -29.84 22.32 -14.30
C GLY A 634 -28.95 21.46 -15.21
N GLY A 635 -28.91 21.76 -16.50
CA GLY A 635 -28.00 21.10 -17.45
C GLY A 635 -28.72 20.05 -18.30
N HIS A 636 -28.11 18.87 -18.43
CA HIS A 636 -28.67 17.75 -19.21
C HIS A 636 -28.46 16.44 -18.46
N ARG A 637 -29.41 15.52 -18.60
CA ARG A 637 -29.16 14.10 -18.34
C ARG A 637 -28.09 13.57 -19.28
N THR A 638 -27.53 12.44 -18.96
CA THR A 638 -26.66 11.68 -19.84
C THR A 638 -27.46 10.70 -20.69
N LYS A 639 -26.98 10.42 -21.89
CA LYS A 639 -27.43 9.29 -22.70
C LYS A 639 -26.21 8.58 -23.29
N PRO A 640 -26.25 7.25 -23.44
CA PRO A 640 -25.17 6.52 -24.08
C PRO A 640 -25.11 6.83 -25.58
N GLN A 641 -23.90 6.91 -26.10
CA GLN A 641 -23.59 6.93 -27.52
C GLN A 641 -22.52 5.87 -27.79
N GLN A 642 -22.90 4.82 -28.50
CA GLN A 642 -21.97 3.80 -28.97
C GLN A 642 -21.25 4.27 -30.23
N GLU A 643 -19.94 4.14 -30.25
CA GLU A 643 -19.11 4.43 -31.40
C GLU A 643 -18.93 3.16 -32.25
N LEU A 644 -18.68 3.33 -33.55
CA LEU A 644 -18.36 2.19 -34.41
C LEU A 644 -17.01 1.58 -33.99
N PRO A 645 -16.88 0.24 -33.98
CA PRO A 645 -15.60 -0.41 -33.69
C PRO A 645 -14.50 0.07 -34.64
N VAL A 646 -13.33 0.41 -34.09
CA VAL A 646 -12.19 0.94 -34.87
C VAL A 646 -10.99 0.01 -34.75
N PRO A 647 -10.39 -0.46 -35.86
CA PRO A 647 -9.11 -1.14 -35.81
C PRO A 647 -8.02 -0.24 -35.23
N VAL A 648 -7.21 -0.79 -34.32
CA VAL A 648 -6.05 -0.09 -33.77
C VAL A 648 -4.78 -0.86 -34.12
N SER A 649 -3.75 -0.15 -34.55
CA SER A 649 -2.45 -0.70 -34.99
C SER A 649 -1.26 -0.17 -34.18
N GLY A 650 -1.50 0.77 -33.26
CA GLY A 650 -0.47 1.40 -32.42
C GLY A 650 -0.02 0.51 -31.26
N PRO A 651 0.93 1.00 -30.42
CA PRO A 651 1.19 0.36 -29.14
C PRO A 651 -0.12 0.21 -28.34
N VAL A 652 -0.34 -0.87 -27.60
CA VAL A 652 0.57 -1.99 -27.24
C VAL A 652 0.66 -3.08 -28.32
N SER A 653 -0.42 -3.33 -29.07
CA SER A 653 -0.49 -4.33 -30.13
C SER A 653 -1.76 -4.16 -30.98
N PRO A 654 -1.84 -4.76 -32.18
CA PRO A 654 -3.04 -4.68 -33.02
C PRO A 654 -4.30 -5.25 -32.35
N GLY A 655 -5.43 -4.58 -32.53
CA GLY A 655 -6.70 -4.97 -31.95
C GLY A 655 -7.88 -4.19 -32.51
N ILE A 656 -9.02 -4.30 -31.83
CA ILE A 656 -10.23 -3.54 -32.12
C ILE A 656 -10.60 -2.75 -30.87
N LYS A 657 -10.80 -1.43 -31.04
CA LYS A 657 -11.34 -0.55 -30.02
C LYS A 657 -12.86 -0.49 -30.12
N PHE A 658 -13.54 -0.85 -29.04
CA PHE A 658 -14.96 -0.64 -28.83
C PHE A 658 -15.14 0.50 -27.84
N GLU A 659 -16.06 1.43 -28.09
CA GLU A 659 -16.20 2.62 -27.25
C GLU A 659 -17.66 2.99 -27.07
N GLN A 660 -18.04 3.28 -25.83
CA GLN A 660 -19.31 3.93 -25.49
C GLN A 660 -19.00 5.18 -24.67
N ARG A 661 -19.60 6.29 -25.07
CA ARG A 661 -19.51 7.58 -24.38
C ARG A 661 -20.83 7.93 -23.76
N GLN A 662 -20.79 8.71 -22.69
CA GLN A 662 -21.96 9.46 -22.25
C GLN A 662 -21.95 10.84 -22.89
N VAL A 663 -23.06 11.20 -23.54
CA VAL A 663 -23.26 12.51 -24.16
C VAL A 663 -24.51 13.18 -23.59
N ALA A 664 -24.68 14.47 -23.88
CA ALA A 664 -25.84 15.22 -23.43
C ALA A 664 -27.15 14.61 -23.96
N GLY A 665 -28.04 14.28 -23.03
CA GLY A 665 -29.39 13.77 -23.23
C GLY A 665 -30.45 14.86 -23.02
N ALA A 666 -31.53 14.51 -22.32
CA ALA A 666 -32.65 15.42 -22.09
C ALA A 666 -32.25 16.62 -21.22
N ALA A 667 -32.72 17.81 -21.57
CA ALA A 667 -32.46 19.03 -20.81
C ALA A 667 -33.13 19.01 -19.43
N ILE A 668 -32.43 19.53 -18.43
CA ILE A 668 -32.89 19.68 -17.06
C ILE A 668 -33.01 21.17 -16.75
N VAL A 669 -34.23 21.61 -16.48
CA VAL A 669 -34.49 22.96 -15.98
C VAL A 669 -34.05 23.05 -14.52
N LYS A 670 -33.21 24.05 -14.21
CA LYS A 670 -32.74 24.28 -12.84
C LYS A 670 -33.91 24.60 -11.92
N ARG A 671 -34.11 23.81 -10.87
CA ARG A 671 -35.16 24.02 -9.85
C ARG A 671 -34.80 23.34 -8.53
N ASN A 672 -35.45 23.78 -7.45
CA ASN A 672 -35.21 23.23 -6.11
C ASN A 672 -35.96 21.90 -5.92
N GLY A 673 -35.43 20.83 -6.50
CA GLY A 673 -36.01 19.51 -6.38
C GLY A 673 -35.17 18.41 -7.00
N PHE A 674 -35.58 17.17 -6.80
CA PHE A 674 -34.94 16.00 -7.39
C PHE A 674 -35.96 14.89 -7.61
N GLU A 675 -35.55 13.89 -8.37
CA GLU A 675 -36.27 12.63 -8.49
C GLU A 675 -35.39 11.45 -8.08
N ALA A 676 -36.01 10.38 -7.58
CA ALA A 676 -35.30 9.16 -7.20
C ALA A 676 -36.16 7.91 -7.38
N THR A 677 -35.56 6.84 -7.88
CA THR A 677 -36.08 5.47 -7.83
C THR A 677 -35.26 4.68 -6.82
N LEU A 678 -35.93 4.08 -5.84
CA LEU A 678 -35.33 3.31 -4.75
C LEU A 678 -35.80 1.87 -4.85
N THR A 679 -34.87 0.95 -5.08
CA THR A 679 -35.12 -0.50 -5.16
C THR A 679 -34.55 -1.19 -3.94
N LYS A 680 -35.38 -1.90 -3.17
CA LYS A 680 -34.97 -2.64 -1.96
C LYS A 680 -34.23 -1.81 -0.89
N LEU A 681 -34.54 -0.51 -0.74
CA LEU A 681 -33.89 0.35 0.27
C LEU A 681 -34.78 0.61 1.50
N ASP A 682 -34.26 0.47 2.72
CA ASP A 682 -35.02 0.82 3.92
C ASP A 682 -34.89 2.32 4.24
N HIS A 683 -33.70 2.87 4.02
CA HIS A 683 -33.37 4.28 4.16
C HIS A 683 -32.19 4.66 3.25
N ILE A 684 -32.11 5.95 2.94
CA ILE A 684 -31.02 6.55 2.17
C ILE A 684 -30.89 8.01 2.56
N THR A 685 -29.67 8.52 2.61
CA THR A 685 -29.38 9.94 2.88
C THR A 685 -29.02 10.67 1.60
N PHE A 686 -29.64 11.84 1.41
CA PHE A 686 -29.39 12.78 0.33
C PHE A 686 -28.78 14.07 0.89
N ASP A 687 -27.58 14.44 0.44
CA ASP A 687 -26.94 15.72 0.81
C ASP A 687 -27.50 16.85 -0.06
N VAL A 688 -28.44 17.59 0.52
CA VAL A 688 -29.18 18.68 -0.16
C VAL A 688 -28.23 19.74 -0.71
N GLY A 689 -27.17 20.07 0.02
CA GLY A 689 -26.20 21.07 -0.41
C GLY A 689 -25.36 20.58 -1.58
N ARG A 690 -24.89 19.33 -1.53
CA ARG A 690 -24.13 18.71 -2.64
C ARG A 690 -24.97 18.42 -3.87
N MET A 691 -26.29 18.35 -3.74
CA MET A 691 -27.23 18.29 -4.86
C MET A 691 -27.50 19.65 -5.51
N GLY A 692 -26.96 20.75 -4.96
CA GLY A 692 -27.25 22.10 -5.44
C GLY A 692 -28.64 22.61 -5.06
N LEU A 693 -29.25 22.00 -4.05
CA LEU A 693 -30.58 22.37 -3.54
C LEU A 693 -30.47 23.30 -2.33
N SER A 694 -31.55 24.03 -2.05
CA SER A 694 -31.67 24.95 -0.92
C SER A 694 -32.66 24.43 0.11
N ALA A 695 -32.17 24.15 1.33
CA ALA A 695 -33.01 23.83 2.49
C ALA A 695 -33.81 25.03 3.03
N GLY A 696 -33.54 26.24 2.54
CA GLY A 696 -34.25 27.47 2.92
C GLY A 696 -35.47 27.79 2.04
N GLY A 697 -35.74 26.99 1.00
CA GLY A 697 -36.92 27.12 0.16
C GLY A 697 -37.64 25.77 0.00
N PRO A 698 -38.88 25.75 -0.53
CA PRO A 698 -39.59 24.51 -0.80
C PRO A 698 -38.78 23.58 -1.72
N ILE A 699 -38.66 22.30 -1.36
CA ILE A 699 -37.99 21.27 -2.16
C ILE A 699 -39.06 20.30 -2.69
N SER A 700 -39.15 20.16 -4.02
CA SER A 700 -40.02 19.17 -4.67
C SER A 700 -39.28 17.85 -4.89
N ILE A 701 -39.84 16.75 -4.41
CA ILE A 701 -39.23 15.41 -4.47
C ILE A 701 -40.20 14.48 -5.17
N HIS A 702 -39.81 13.92 -6.31
CA HIS A 702 -40.54 12.85 -6.97
C HIS A 702 -39.85 11.52 -6.68
N VAL A 703 -40.47 10.64 -5.89
CA VAL A 703 -39.85 9.37 -5.51
C VAL A 703 -40.70 8.18 -5.91
N VAL A 704 -40.05 7.17 -6.49
CA VAL A 704 -40.61 5.85 -6.73
C VAL A 704 -39.89 4.85 -5.83
N SER A 705 -40.64 4.09 -5.04
CA SER A 705 -40.06 2.99 -4.25
C SER A 705 -40.87 1.72 -4.34
N ASP A 706 -40.18 0.57 -4.43
CA ASP A 706 -40.77 -0.77 -4.40
C ASP A 706 -41.18 -1.23 -2.97
N GLY A 707 -41.00 -0.39 -1.96
CA GLY A 707 -41.41 -0.65 -0.58
C GLY A 707 -41.30 0.58 0.30
N VAL A 708 -41.56 0.43 1.60
CA VAL A 708 -41.41 1.53 2.56
C VAL A 708 -39.94 1.96 2.63
N SER A 709 -39.69 3.26 2.45
CA SER A 709 -38.34 3.84 2.44
C SER A 709 -38.30 5.16 3.20
N THR A 710 -37.21 5.41 3.93
CA THR A 710 -36.95 6.69 4.61
C THR A 710 -35.87 7.49 3.88
N LEU A 711 -36.23 8.68 3.40
CA LEU A 711 -35.32 9.63 2.78
C LEU A 711 -34.80 10.59 3.87
N ASN A 712 -33.53 10.49 4.21
CA ASN A 712 -32.85 11.41 5.12
C ASN A 712 -32.28 12.59 4.31
N LEU A 713 -32.87 13.77 4.44
CA LEU A 713 -32.41 14.97 3.76
C LEU A 713 -31.42 15.70 4.67
N LEU A 714 -30.12 15.57 4.39
CA LEU A 714 -29.06 16.23 5.14
C LEU A 714 -28.93 17.68 4.67
N GLY A 715 -29.14 18.64 5.58
CA GLY A 715 -29.15 20.06 5.26
C GLY A 715 -29.61 20.95 6.40
N ARG A 716 -29.38 22.26 6.27
CA ARG A 716 -29.77 23.26 7.29
C ARG A 716 -31.24 23.67 7.15
N PHE A 717 -32.15 22.80 7.57
CA PHE A 717 -33.60 23.08 7.58
C PHE A 717 -34.03 23.90 8.81
N PRO A 718 -34.94 24.88 8.67
CA PRO A 718 -35.54 25.56 9.82
C PRO A 718 -36.29 24.59 10.74
N SER A 719 -36.51 24.99 11.99
CA SER A 719 -37.19 24.15 13.00
C SER A 719 -38.63 23.80 12.64
N SER A 720 -39.27 24.63 11.82
CA SER A 720 -40.63 24.45 11.29
C SER A 720 -40.73 23.48 10.11
N ALA A 721 -39.60 23.01 9.57
CA ALA A 721 -39.62 22.29 8.31
C ALA A 721 -40.44 20.99 8.39
N SER A 722 -41.31 20.78 7.39
CA SER A 722 -42.21 19.64 7.32
C SER A 722 -42.39 19.15 5.88
N ALA A 723 -42.69 17.86 5.72
CA ALA A 723 -43.06 17.29 4.43
C ALA A 723 -44.58 17.16 4.29
N ALA A 724 -45.10 17.48 3.10
CA ALA A 724 -46.47 17.23 2.67
C ALA A 724 -46.52 16.17 1.54
N GLY A 725 -47.71 15.68 1.19
CA GLY A 725 -47.89 14.70 0.10
C GLY A 725 -48.03 13.24 0.57
N GLY A 726 -48.61 13.00 1.75
CA GLY A 726 -48.83 11.65 2.29
C GLY A 726 -47.61 11.02 2.97
N ALA A 727 -46.52 11.77 3.11
CA ALA A 727 -45.32 11.35 3.83
C ALA A 727 -45.37 11.72 5.33
N VAL A 728 -44.74 10.91 6.16
CA VAL A 728 -44.49 11.25 7.57
C VAL A 728 -43.08 11.83 7.66
N SER A 729 -42.94 13.01 8.28
CA SER A 729 -41.63 13.64 8.47
C SER A 729 -41.31 13.89 9.93
N HIS A 730 -40.03 13.76 10.28
CA HIS A 730 -39.52 14.08 11.61
C HIS A 730 -38.09 14.59 11.51
N ARG A 731 -37.68 15.39 12.50
CA ARG A 731 -36.34 16.00 12.56
C ARG A 731 -35.31 14.93 12.90
N ILE A 732 -34.16 14.98 12.23
CA ILE A 732 -32.99 14.16 12.53
C ILE A 732 -31.77 15.05 12.76
N ALA A 733 -30.69 14.48 13.29
CA ALA A 733 -29.44 15.20 13.44
C ALA A 733 -28.96 15.71 12.08
N GLY A 734 -28.90 17.04 11.93
CA GLY A 734 -28.43 17.70 10.71
C GLY A 734 -29.42 17.69 9.53
N GLY A 735 -30.70 17.33 9.72
CA GLY A 735 -31.62 17.22 8.59
C GLY A 735 -33.09 16.94 8.92
N LEU A 736 -33.81 16.47 7.90
CA LEU A 736 -35.21 16.03 7.97
C LEU A 736 -35.32 14.62 7.40
N ALA A 737 -35.95 13.69 8.12
CA ALA A 737 -36.31 12.39 7.59
C ALA A 737 -37.74 12.42 7.04
N VAL A 738 -37.94 11.81 5.88
CA VAL A 738 -39.23 11.71 5.19
C VAL A 738 -39.47 10.25 4.84
N THR A 739 -40.50 9.63 5.41
CA THR A 739 -40.87 8.24 5.11
C THR A 739 -41.99 8.20 4.08
N VAL A 740 -41.79 7.41 3.02
CA VAL A 740 -42.77 7.14 1.97
C VAL A 740 -43.11 5.65 1.94
N PRO A 741 -44.38 5.28 1.66
CA PRO A 741 -44.72 3.88 1.41
C PRO A 741 -44.21 3.42 0.03
N GLY A 742 -44.45 2.15 -0.32
CA GLY A 742 -44.20 1.66 -1.68
C GLY A 742 -45.17 2.29 -2.68
N GLY A 743 -44.66 2.73 -3.82
CA GLY A 743 -45.42 3.43 -4.86
C GLY A 743 -44.67 4.65 -5.40
N THR A 744 -45.43 5.51 -6.09
CA THR A 744 -44.95 6.80 -6.62
C THR A 744 -45.51 7.93 -5.76
N HIS A 745 -44.63 8.84 -5.33
CA HIS A 745 -44.97 9.92 -4.40
C HIS A 745 -44.34 11.24 -4.84
N ASP A 746 -45.16 12.29 -4.87
CA ASP A 746 -44.70 13.68 -4.98
C ASP A 746 -44.74 14.32 -3.59
N VAL A 747 -43.56 14.52 -3.02
CA VAL A 747 -43.37 15.11 -1.70
C VAL A 747 -42.89 16.55 -1.85
N THR A 748 -43.47 17.46 -1.08
CA THR A 748 -42.94 18.83 -0.96
C THR A 748 -42.46 19.06 0.46
N VAL A 749 -41.17 19.36 0.63
CA VAL A 749 -40.60 19.77 1.91
C VAL A 749 -40.62 21.29 1.97
N THR A 750 -41.34 21.85 2.95
CA THR A 750 -41.42 23.30 3.17
C THR A 750 -40.62 23.69 4.42
N PRO A 751 -39.76 24.72 4.35
CA PRO A 751 -38.98 25.24 5.48
C PRO A 751 -39.84 25.82 6.61
#